data_AF-A0A8B9T3L3-F1
#
_entry.id   AF-A0A8B9T3L3-F1
#
_cell.length_a   1.000
_cell.length_b   1.000
_cell.length_c   1.000
_cell.angle_alpha   90.00
_cell.angle_beta   90.00
_cell.angle_gamma   90.00
#
_symmetry.space_group_name_H-M   'P 1'
#
loop_
_entity.id
_entity.type
_entity.pdbx_description
1 polymer ?
#
loop_
_entity_poly.entity_id
_entity_poly.type
_entity_poly.pdbx_seq_one_letter_code
_entity_poly.pdbx_strand_id
1 'polypeptide(L)'
;MAWCHLPYGTALVSSPGIASFLGGVLGIGSPGWGCSGFLLQSPQIRPTSPQGLHPRPCPTSGEGAGFPPASPAAPARASCFGCCLKGPAPLTPGSLLAEDGDFLALDLGGTNFRVLRVRVSDNGLQKVEMESQIYEIHEDLMRGSGAQVGGSLPSFTPWPPSPGEPRRVGSVWVCCGGQRGTPAPPARGTRPLLSCTPSTFQLFDHIAECLANFMEKLKIKDKKLPLGFTFSFPCHQTKLDESILVTWTKGFKCSSVEGKDVVSLLRKAIKKRGDFDIDIVAVVNDTVGTMMTCGYDDHNCEVGLIVGTGTNACYMEEMRHIDLVEGDEGRMCINMEWGAFGDDGALNDIRTGVRPRDRHGLAQPRFEKMISGMYMGELVRLILVKMAKEGLLFRGKLTSDLRTTGHFETRYVSAIEKEKEGLQKAHEILTKLGLEPSHEDCLATHRICQIVSTRSANLCGATLAAVLRRIKENKGVDRLRSTVGVDGSVYKKHPHFARRLHKTVRKLLPDCEIRFVRSEDGSGKGAAMVTAVAYRLAAQHKARQKILEALKLSHEQLLEVKRRMRVEMEKGLGKETHAKATVKMLPTYVCSTPDGTEKGDFLALDLGGTNFRVLLVRVRNGMRRGVEMHNKIYSIPLEIMQGTGEELFDHIVHCISDFLEYMGMKGVSLPLGFTFSFPCKQTSLDEGILLKWTKGFKATGCEGEDVVSLLKEAIHRREEFDLDVVAVVNDTVGTMMTCGYEDPYCEVGLIVGTGSNACYMEEMRNVELVEGDEGRMCINMEWGAFGDSGCLDDIRTEFDLAVDELSLNPGKQRFEKMISGMYLGEIVRNILIDFTKRGLLFRGRISERLKTRGIFETKFLSQIESDCLALLQVRSILQHLGLESTCDDSIIVKEVCTVVARRAAQLCGAGMAAVVDKIRENRGLDFLKVTVGVDGTLYKLHPHFSTVMHETVKQLSPKCEVTFLQSEDGSGKGAALITAVACRIREAGQR
;
A
#
# COMPACT_ATOMS: atom_id res chain seq x y z
N MET A 1 28.32 11.84 1.66
CA MET A 1 29.08 10.77 2.34
C MET A 1 28.39 9.46 2.02
N ALA A 2 29.04 8.60 1.24
CA ALA A 2 28.51 7.33 0.75
C ALA A 2 29.31 6.20 1.38
N TRP A 3 28.64 5.19 1.93
CA TRP A 3 29.24 3.92 2.34
C TRP A 3 28.41 2.79 1.71
N CYS A 4 28.98 2.17 0.69
CA CYS A 4 28.53 0.92 0.10
C CYS A 4 29.24 -0.25 0.80
N HIS A 5 28.50 -1.28 1.18
CA HIS A 5 29.04 -2.58 1.59
C HIS A 5 28.94 -3.58 0.44
N LEU A 6 30.09 -4.17 0.11
CA LEU A 6 30.31 -5.35 -0.74
C LEU A 6 29.79 -6.64 -0.10
N PRO A 7 29.58 -7.71 -0.90
CA PRO A 7 29.85 -9.06 -0.47
C PRO A 7 30.96 -9.76 -1.30
N TYR A 8 31.91 -10.38 -0.59
CA TYR A 8 32.78 -11.48 -1.07
C TYR A 8 31.90 -12.72 -1.35
N GLY A 9 32.14 -13.66 -2.28
CA GLY A 9 33.26 -13.94 -3.18
C GLY A 9 33.50 -15.46 -3.19
N THR A 10 33.46 -16.12 -4.37
CA THR A 10 34.33 -17.27 -4.76
C THR A 10 33.98 -17.77 -6.17
N ALA A 11 34.91 -17.63 -7.13
CA ALA A 11 35.58 -18.74 -7.83
C ALA A 11 36.43 -18.21 -8.99
N LEU A 12 37.72 -18.55 -8.96
CA LEU A 12 38.74 -18.27 -9.99
C LEU A 12 38.50 -19.05 -11.29
N VAL A 13 38.76 -18.43 -12.46
CA VAL A 13 39.55 -19.00 -13.56
C VAL A 13 40.29 -17.86 -14.31
N SER A 14 41.51 -18.19 -14.72
CA SER A 14 42.65 -17.46 -15.27
C SER A 14 42.53 -16.77 -16.65
N SER A 15 43.23 -15.64 -16.79
CA SER A 15 44.25 -15.27 -17.83
C SER A 15 44.09 -13.89 -18.49
N PRO A 16 45.21 -13.18 -18.83
CA PRO A 16 45.23 -11.74 -19.07
C PRO A 16 45.44 -11.33 -20.54
N GLY A 17 45.06 -10.08 -20.89
CA GLY A 17 45.39 -9.51 -22.20
C GLY A 17 45.07 -8.02 -22.38
N ILE A 18 46.13 -7.20 -22.35
CA ILE A 18 46.45 -6.11 -23.30
C ILE A 18 45.61 -4.80 -23.29
N ALA A 19 46.22 -3.79 -22.66
CA ALA A 19 46.71 -2.51 -23.21
C ALA A 19 45.76 -1.40 -23.77
N SER A 20 45.88 -0.24 -23.08
CA SER A 20 46.21 1.12 -23.58
C SER A 20 45.36 1.77 -24.69
N PHE A 21 44.88 3.00 -24.44
CA PHE A 21 45.49 4.26 -24.92
C PHE A 21 44.64 5.47 -24.51
N LEU A 22 45.28 6.52 -23.97
CA LEU A 22 45.09 7.92 -24.37
C LEU A 22 46.03 8.83 -23.55
N GLY A 23 47.11 9.26 -24.22
CA GLY A 23 47.93 10.40 -23.82
C GLY A 23 47.38 11.68 -24.46
N GLY A 24 47.52 12.81 -23.75
CA GLY A 24 47.12 14.13 -24.21
C GLY A 24 48.17 14.83 -25.09
N VAL A 25 47.97 16.14 -25.31
CA VAL A 25 49.00 17.21 -25.42
C VAL A 25 48.33 18.58 -25.75
N LEU A 26 48.58 19.56 -24.86
CA LEU A 26 48.93 21.01 -25.00
C LEU A 26 48.24 21.89 -26.09
N GLY A 27 47.85 23.16 -25.90
CA GLY A 27 48.31 24.30 -25.08
C GLY A 27 48.51 25.50 -26.04
N ILE A 28 47.98 26.72 -25.83
CA ILE A 28 48.63 27.89 -25.16
C ILE A 28 47.72 29.14 -25.34
N GLY A 29 47.62 30.01 -24.32
CA GLY A 29 47.30 31.45 -24.50
C GLY A 29 46.58 32.15 -23.33
N SER A 30 47.32 32.73 -22.37
CA SER A 30 46.88 33.70 -21.33
C SER A 30 47.50 35.10 -21.64
N PRO A 31 47.10 36.28 -21.08
CA PRO A 31 46.78 36.63 -19.66
C PRO A 31 45.53 37.55 -19.52
N GLY A 32 44.97 37.99 -18.38
CA GLY A 32 45.16 37.89 -16.92
C GLY A 32 44.17 38.86 -16.21
N TRP A 33 43.98 38.68 -14.89
CA TRP A 33 43.31 39.54 -13.87
C TRP A 33 41.81 39.34 -13.54
N GLY A 34 41.55 39.03 -12.26
CA GLY A 34 40.38 39.50 -11.50
C GLY A 34 39.42 38.44 -10.93
N CYS A 35 39.78 37.77 -9.83
CA CYS A 35 38.83 36.99 -9.01
C CYS A 35 38.64 37.62 -7.62
N SER A 36 37.43 38.09 -7.35
CA SER A 36 36.90 38.41 -6.03
C SER A 36 35.98 37.28 -5.58
N GLY A 37 36.30 36.66 -4.44
CA GLY A 37 35.40 35.79 -3.69
C GLY A 37 35.01 36.46 -2.38
N PHE A 38 33.77 36.27 -1.93
CA PHE A 38 33.39 36.49 -0.54
C PHE A 38 32.32 35.48 -0.11
N LEU A 39 32.70 34.71 0.92
CA LEU A 39 31.81 33.91 1.77
C LEU A 39 30.95 34.84 2.64
N LEU A 40 29.71 34.44 2.92
CA LEU A 40 28.86 35.07 3.95
C LEU A 40 28.62 34.12 5.13
N GLN A 41 28.91 34.67 6.31
CA GLN A 41 28.86 34.08 7.65
C GLN A 41 27.47 34.19 8.28
N SER A 42 27.16 33.26 9.19
CA SER A 42 26.11 33.36 10.21
C SER A 42 26.57 34.20 11.41
N PRO A 43 25.69 34.92 12.14
CA PRO A 43 26.07 35.59 13.37
C PRO A 43 25.70 34.78 14.64
N GLN A 44 26.67 34.60 15.53
CA GLN A 44 26.50 34.28 16.95
C GLN A 44 26.73 35.55 17.79
N ILE A 45 25.89 35.79 18.79
CA ILE A 45 26.07 36.81 19.83
C ILE A 45 26.34 36.11 21.18
N ARG A 46 27.29 36.66 21.95
CA ARG A 46 27.87 36.15 23.21
C ARG A 46 27.13 36.67 24.49
N PRO A 47 27.47 36.15 25.69
CA PRO A 47 26.55 35.99 26.83
C PRO A 47 26.71 37.03 27.95
N THR A 48 25.70 37.15 28.84
CA THR A 48 25.84 37.73 30.18
C THR A 48 24.86 37.12 31.20
N SER A 49 25.36 36.91 32.42
CA SER A 49 24.67 36.79 33.73
C SER A 49 25.74 37.14 34.80
N PRO A 50 25.45 37.62 36.04
CA PRO A 50 24.60 36.89 37.02
C PRO A 50 23.90 37.72 38.15
N GLN A 51 23.20 37.00 39.05
CA GLN A 51 22.75 37.31 40.44
C GLN A 51 21.48 38.15 40.72
N GLY A 52 20.70 37.74 41.76
CA GLY A 52 19.36 38.26 42.11
C GLY A 52 19.19 38.74 43.55
N LEU A 53 17.93 39.01 43.99
CA LEU A 53 17.44 39.02 45.39
C LEU A 53 15.92 39.38 45.50
N HIS A 54 15.32 38.86 46.57
CA HIS A 54 13.93 38.74 47.09
C HIS A 54 13.06 40.02 47.39
N PRO A 55 11.81 39.91 47.96
CA PRO A 55 10.58 40.65 47.56
C PRO A 55 9.88 41.49 48.68
N ARG A 56 8.67 42.05 48.40
CA ARG A 56 7.45 42.33 49.26
C ARG A 56 6.67 43.61 48.80
N PRO A 57 5.45 43.97 49.32
CA PRO A 57 4.15 43.26 49.33
C PRO A 57 2.92 44.18 48.97
N CYS A 58 1.68 43.66 49.11
CA CYS A 58 0.35 44.25 48.89
C CYS A 58 0.02 45.62 49.54
N PRO A 59 -1.17 46.20 49.21
CA PRO A 59 -2.20 46.26 50.26
C PRO A 59 -3.64 45.89 49.85
N THR A 60 -4.38 45.56 50.92
CA THR A 60 -5.76 45.13 51.18
C THR A 60 -6.81 46.26 51.09
N SER A 61 -8.10 46.01 50.82
CA SER A 61 -9.26 45.87 51.75
C SER A 61 -10.51 46.46 51.05
N GLY A 62 -11.79 46.14 51.27
CA GLY A 62 -12.52 45.23 52.15
C GLY A 62 -14.05 45.45 52.03
N GLU A 63 -14.83 44.40 52.33
CA GLU A 63 -16.21 44.32 52.88
C GLU A 63 -17.44 44.86 52.08
N GLY A 64 -18.63 44.22 52.03
CA GLY A 64 -19.14 42.98 52.62
C GLY A 64 -20.66 42.74 52.35
N ALA A 65 -21.13 41.54 52.74
CA ALA A 65 -22.50 41.07 53.07
C ALA A 65 -23.29 40.12 52.11
N GLY A 66 -23.52 38.87 52.57
CA GLY A 66 -24.72 38.03 52.29
C GLY A 66 -24.51 36.59 51.72
N PHE A 67 -24.74 35.53 52.51
CA PHE A 67 -24.74 34.07 52.17
C PHE A 67 -26.02 33.40 52.74
N PRO A 68 -26.41 32.11 52.47
CA PRO A 68 -26.16 31.12 51.37
C PRO A 68 -27.50 30.38 50.95
N PRO A 69 -27.56 29.15 50.35
CA PRO A 69 -26.56 28.30 49.67
C PRO A 69 -26.99 27.76 48.27
N ALA A 70 -26.01 27.49 47.39
CA ALA A 70 -25.88 26.27 46.57
C ALA A 70 -24.70 26.45 45.61
N SER A 71 -23.60 25.77 45.90
CA SER A 71 -22.27 25.97 45.32
C SER A 71 -22.20 25.87 43.78
N PRO A 72 -21.65 26.89 43.09
CA PRO A 72 -21.15 26.79 41.73
C PRO A 72 -19.60 26.82 41.65
N ALA A 73 -19.10 26.43 40.48
CA ALA A 73 -17.70 26.39 40.00
C ALA A 73 -16.89 27.70 40.24
N ALA A 74 -15.56 27.78 40.20
CA ALA A 74 -14.54 27.19 39.29
C ALA A 74 -13.11 27.35 39.94
N PRO A 75 -11.94 27.37 39.25
CA PRO A 75 -11.42 26.75 38.01
C PRO A 75 -10.02 26.06 38.16
N ALA A 76 -9.64 25.32 37.10
CA ALA A 76 -8.29 25.13 36.53
C ALA A 76 -7.07 24.64 37.38
N ARG A 77 -6.52 23.52 36.87
CA ARG A 77 -5.13 22.98 36.90
C ARG A 77 -4.66 22.27 38.17
N ALA A 78 -4.80 20.94 38.16
CA ALA A 78 -3.66 20.00 38.11
C ALA A 78 -4.17 18.55 37.94
N SER A 79 -3.44 17.78 37.13
CA SER A 79 -3.46 16.31 37.05
C SER A 79 -4.79 15.61 36.74
N CYS A 80 -5.10 15.49 35.45
CA CYS A 80 -5.82 14.33 34.90
C CYS A 80 -4.95 13.69 33.81
N PHE A 81 -3.88 13.01 34.23
CA PHE A 81 -3.28 11.91 33.47
C PHE A 81 -4.11 10.66 33.78
N GLY A 82 -5.23 10.50 33.09
CA GLY A 82 -6.13 9.38 33.27
C GLY A 82 -7.17 9.37 32.19
N CYS A 83 -7.17 8.33 31.35
CA CYS A 83 -8.06 8.12 30.21
C CYS A 83 -7.83 9.00 28.98
N CYS A 84 -6.76 8.77 28.22
CA CYS A 84 -6.70 9.08 26.78
C CYS A 84 -5.47 8.40 26.12
N LEU A 85 -5.44 7.07 26.06
CA LEU A 85 -4.51 6.32 25.20
C LEU A 85 -5.17 5.03 24.74
N LYS A 86 -5.99 5.10 23.69
CA LYS A 86 -6.34 3.94 22.87
C LYS A 86 -6.10 4.33 21.41
N GLY A 87 -4.89 4.03 20.94
CA GLY A 87 -4.48 4.09 19.53
C GLY A 87 -5.28 3.12 18.64
N PRO A 88 -4.88 2.89 17.38
CA PRO A 88 -5.52 1.87 16.54
C PRO A 88 -5.47 0.52 17.27
N ALA A 89 -6.27 -0.46 16.86
CA ALA A 89 -6.22 -1.80 17.44
C ALA A 89 -5.18 -2.65 16.71
N PRO A 90 -3.92 -2.74 17.18
CA PRO A 90 -3.10 -3.90 16.89
C PRO A 90 -3.81 -5.16 17.42
N LEU A 91 -3.41 -6.32 16.92
CA LEU A 91 -3.77 -7.62 17.49
C LEU A 91 -3.29 -7.67 18.95
N THR A 92 -4.09 -7.11 19.84
CA THR A 92 -3.91 -7.16 21.28
C THR A 92 -5.00 -8.05 21.82
N PRO A 93 -4.72 -8.86 22.84
CA PRO A 93 -5.73 -9.75 23.41
C PRO A 93 -7.02 -9.04 23.84
N GLY A 94 -6.98 -7.72 24.09
CA GLY A 94 -8.12 -6.90 24.50
C GLY A 94 -8.95 -6.27 23.35
N SER A 95 -8.54 -6.38 22.08
CA SER A 95 -9.34 -5.95 20.91
C SER A 95 -10.11 -7.09 20.24
N LEU A 96 -9.99 -8.31 20.79
CA LEU A 96 -10.66 -9.54 20.35
C LEU A 96 -12.07 -9.66 20.94
N LEU A 97 -12.96 -8.71 20.65
CA LEU A 97 -14.38 -9.04 20.67
C LEU A 97 -14.63 -9.89 19.43
N ALA A 98 -14.59 -11.21 19.61
CA ALA A 98 -14.85 -12.17 18.55
C ALA A 98 -16.35 -12.18 18.25
N GLU A 99 -16.71 -11.78 17.03
CA GLU A 99 -18.06 -11.90 16.51
C GLU A 99 -18.40 -13.38 16.29
N ASP A 100 -19.70 -13.69 16.29
CA ASP A 100 -20.23 -15.01 15.98
C ASP A 100 -19.64 -15.57 14.69
N GLY A 101 -19.09 -16.79 14.74
CA GLY A 101 -18.45 -17.37 13.58
C GLY A 101 -18.08 -18.84 13.74
N ASP A 102 -17.99 -19.53 12.60
CA ASP A 102 -17.62 -20.94 12.48
C ASP A 102 -16.33 -21.01 11.66
N PHE A 103 -15.24 -21.46 12.30
CA PHE A 103 -13.90 -21.41 11.75
C PHE A 103 -13.25 -22.79 11.80
N LEU A 104 -12.35 -23.06 10.85
CA LEU A 104 -11.44 -24.20 10.91
C LEU A 104 -10.07 -23.73 11.40
N ALA A 105 -9.39 -24.59 12.15
CA ALA A 105 -7.99 -24.43 12.50
C ALA A 105 -7.22 -25.73 12.23
N LEU A 106 -6.03 -25.61 11.64
CA LEU A 106 -5.10 -26.71 11.37
C LEU A 106 -3.82 -26.46 12.16
N ASP A 107 -3.41 -27.39 13.02
CA ASP A 107 -2.20 -27.29 13.83
C ASP A 107 -1.16 -28.34 13.43
N LEU A 108 -0.11 -27.88 12.74
CA LEU A 108 1.00 -28.69 12.26
C LEU A 108 2.32 -28.27 12.94
N GLY A 109 2.87 -29.16 13.77
CA GLY A 109 4.12 -28.85 14.49
C GLY A 109 4.97 -30.03 14.96
N GLY A 110 4.58 -31.27 14.70
CA GLY A 110 5.32 -32.47 15.12
C GLY A 110 4.95 -33.71 14.31
N THR A 111 5.11 -34.89 14.90
CA THR A 111 4.75 -36.17 14.27
C THR A 111 3.23 -36.37 14.13
N ASN A 112 2.44 -35.52 14.79
CA ASN A 112 0.99 -35.48 14.70
C ASN A 112 0.56 -34.06 14.34
N PHE A 113 -0.58 -33.93 13.68
CA PHE A 113 -1.27 -32.66 13.47
C PHE A 113 -2.72 -32.75 13.92
N ARG A 114 -3.34 -31.60 14.22
CA ARG A 114 -4.71 -31.51 14.70
C ARG A 114 -5.54 -30.67 13.74
N VAL A 115 -6.75 -31.13 13.44
CA VAL A 115 -7.79 -30.31 12.78
C VAL A 115 -8.83 -29.97 13.83
N LEU A 116 -9.23 -28.71 13.89
CA LEU A 116 -10.25 -28.20 14.80
C LEU A 116 -11.33 -27.43 14.03
N ARG A 117 -12.56 -27.55 14.50
CA ARG A 117 -13.65 -26.61 14.22
C ARG A 117 -13.90 -25.80 15.48
N VAL A 118 -13.86 -24.48 15.35
CA VAL A 118 -14.06 -23.54 16.44
C VAL A 118 -15.28 -22.69 16.13
N ARG A 119 -16.32 -22.83 16.94
CA ARG A 119 -17.51 -21.99 16.88
C ARG A 119 -17.47 -20.97 18.00
N VAL A 120 -17.49 -19.69 17.64
CA VAL A 120 -17.61 -18.58 18.58
C VAL A 120 -19.05 -18.08 18.54
N SER A 121 -19.66 -17.91 19.71
CA SER A 121 -21.01 -17.36 19.86
C SER A 121 -21.07 -16.36 21.01
N ASP A 122 -21.74 -15.23 20.82
CA ASP A 122 -21.94 -14.15 21.78
C ASP A 122 -23.42 -14.09 22.21
N ASN A 123 -23.78 -14.94 23.18
CA ASN A 123 -25.11 -14.95 23.80
C ASN A 123 -25.14 -14.14 25.11
N GLY A 124 -24.32 -13.08 25.24
CA GLY A 124 -24.11 -12.35 26.51
C GLY A 124 -23.12 -13.02 27.48
N LEU A 125 -22.67 -14.23 27.14
CA LEU A 125 -21.49 -14.93 27.65
C LEU A 125 -20.80 -15.52 26.42
N GLN A 126 -19.61 -15.04 26.06
CA GLN A 126 -18.89 -15.58 24.91
C GLN A 126 -18.59 -17.07 25.13
N LYS A 127 -19.17 -17.93 24.28
CA LYS A 127 -19.01 -19.38 24.34
C LYS A 127 -18.24 -19.86 23.12
N VAL A 128 -17.15 -20.59 23.36
CA VAL A 128 -16.35 -21.24 22.32
C VAL A 128 -16.62 -22.74 22.35
N GLU A 129 -17.21 -23.28 21.28
CA GLU A 129 -17.40 -24.72 21.09
C GLU A 129 -16.30 -25.26 20.17
N MET A 130 -15.64 -26.35 20.59
CA MET A 130 -14.54 -26.95 19.84
C MET A 130 -14.77 -28.43 19.56
N GLU A 131 -14.59 -28.82 18.31
CA GLU A 131 -14.53 -30.21 17.86
C GLU A 131 -13.14 -30.43 17.25
N SER A 132 -12.44 -31.50 17.62
CA SER A 132 -11.07 -31.74 17.11
C SER A 132 -10.79 -33.20 16.80
N GLN A 133 -9.85 -33.42 15.87
CA GLN A 133 -9.32 -34.73 15.51
C GLN A 133 -7.80 -34.64 15.32
N ILE A 134 -7.08 -35.66 15.79
CA ILE A 134 -5.62 -35.77 15.67
C ILE A 134 -5.29 -36.80 14.60
N TYR A 135 -4.33 -36.48 13.75
CA TYR A 135 -3.83 -37.34 12.67
C TYR A 135 -2.32 -37.53 12.82
N GLU A 136 -1.84 -38.75 12.57
CA GLU A 136 -0.41 -39.06 12.56
C GLU A 136 0.22 -38.73 11.19
N ILE A 137 1.50 -38.35 11.21
CA ILE A 137 2.32 -38.11 10.02
C ILE A 137 3.40 -39.18 10.00
N HIS A 138 3.35 -40.05 8.98
CA HIS A 138 4.35 -41.10 8.81
C HIS A 138 5.74 -40.52 8.53
N GLU A 139 6.80 -41.17 9.01
CA GLU A 139 8.18 -40.67 8.83
C GLU A 139 8.54 -40.45 7.35
N ASP A 140 8.02 -41.27 6.43
CA ASP A 140 8.27 -41.16 4.99
C ASP A 140 7.75 -39.84 4.42
N LEU A 141 6.60 -39.37 4.91
CA LEU A 141 6.01 -38.08 4.56
C LEU A 141 6.82 -36.93 5.14
N MET A 142 7.33 -37.06 6.37
CA MET A 142 8.19 -36.05 6.99
C MET A 142 9.51 -35.88 6.22
N ARG A 143 10.04 -36.97 5.65
CA ARG A 143 11.32 -37.02 4.92
C ARG A 143 11.19 -36.77 3.41
N GLY A 144 9.96 -36.72 2.87
CA GLY A 144 9.72 -36.57 1.44
C GLY A 144 10.19 -37.76 0.58
N SER A 145 10.39 -38.94 1.19
CA SER A 145 10.94 -40.13 0.54
C SER A 145 9.83 -41.04 0.00
N GLY A 146 9.12 -40.57 -1.03
CA GLY A 146 8.17 -41.39 -1.77
C GLY A 146 8.83 -42.20 -2.88
N ALA A 147 9.53 -43.30 -2.55
CA ALA A 147 9.66 -44.56 -3.34
C ALA A 147 10.86 -45.41 -2.86
N GLN A 148 10.61 -46.43 -2.03
CA GLN A 148 11.15 -47.79 -2.15
C GLN A 148 10.63 -48.63 -0.97
N VAL A 149 9.50 -49.32 -1.17
CA VAL A 149 9.17 -50.50 -0.37
C VAL A 149 9.08 -51.66 -1.34
N GLY A 150 10.22 -52.30 -1.58
CA GLY A 150 10.22 -53.67 -2.11
C GLY A 150 9.75 -54.57 -0.98
N GLY A 151 8.51 -55.05 -1.06
CA GLY A 151 7.98 -56.01 -0.11
C GLY A 151 8.82 -57.28 -0.11
N SER A 152 9.35 -57.64 1.05
CA SER A 152 9.81 -58.98 1.34
C SER A 152 8.62 -59.94 1.29
N LEU A 153 8.54 -60.76 0.24
CA LEU A 153 7.67 -61.95 0.19
C LEU A 153 8.20 -63.02 1.18
N PRO A 154 7.32 -63.83 1.80
CA PRO A 154 7.73 -64.87 2.74
C PRO A 154 8.37 -66.05 2.01
N SER A 155 9.33 -66.67 2.70
CA SER A 155 10.11 -67.84 2.27
C SER A 155 9.25 -69.04 1.88
N PHE A 156 9.42 -69.54 0.65
CA PHE A 156 9.08 -70.91 0.24
C PHE A 156 10.36 -71.67 -0.11
N THR A 157 10.45 -72.90 0.38
CA THR A 157 11.54 -73.88 0.23
C THR A 157 11.71 -74.37 -1.23
N PRO A 158 12.93 -74.73 -1.67
CA PRO A 158 13.23 -75.02 -3.08
C PRO A 158 13.00 -76.50 -3.46
N TRP A 159 12.62 -76.72 -4.72
CA TRP A 159 12.76 -77.99 -5.45
C TRP A 159 13.78 -77.82 -6.60
N PRO A 160 14.47 -78.89 -7.04
CA PRO A 160 15.78 -78.82 -7.71
C PRO A 160 15.71 -78.56 -9.24
N PRO A 161 16.85 -78.25 -9.90
CA PRO A 161 16.91 -77.59 -11.20
C PRO A 161 17.08 -78.56 -12.37
N SER A 162 16.82 -78.08 -13.59
CA SER A 162 17.27 -78.70 -14.86
C SER A 162 17.32 -77.65 -16.00
N PRO A 163 18.15 -77.85 -17.03
CA PRO A 163 19.11 -76.83 -17.49
C PRO A 163 18.82 -76.23 -18.88
N GLY A 164 19.42 -75.07 -19.17
CA GLY A 164 19.43 -74.49 -20.52
C GLY A 164 20.08 -73.11 -20.61
N GLU A 165 21.41 -73.06 -20.66
CA GLU A 165 22.20 -71.97 -21.26
C GLU A 165 21.97 -71.88 -22.80
N PRO A 166 22.45 -70.86 -23.57
CA PRO A 166 23.29 -69.72 -23.18
C PRO A 166 22.96 -68.33 -23.82
N ARG A 167 23.50 -67.30 -23.16
CA ARG A 167 24.31 -66.14 -23.65
C ARG A 167 24.05 -65.51 -25.04
N ARG A 168 23.89 -64.18 -25.07
CA ARG A 168 24.90 -63.16 -25.51
C ARG A 168 24.25 -61.76 -25.52
N VAL A 169 24.78 -60.77 -24.79
CA VAL A 169 25.79 -59.76 -25.19
C VAL A 169 25.34 -58.91 -26.38
N GLY A 170 25.29 -57.58 -26.19
CA GLY A 170 25.39 -56.65 -27.32
C GLY A 170 24.58 -55.36 -27.21
N SER A 171 25.04 -54.49 -26.33
CA SER A 171 25.10 -53.03 -26.44
C SER A 171 24.81 -52.34 -27.78
N VAL A 172 24.32 -51.10 -27.66
CA VAL A 172 24.62 -49.87 -28.47
C VAL A 172 23.45 -49.29 -29.31
N TRP A 173 22.85 -48.25 -28.71
CA TRP A 173 22.61 -46.88 -29.20
C TRP A 173 22.01 -46.63 -30.61
N VAL A 174 21.01 -45.70 -30.58
CA VAL A 174 20.89 -44.48 -31.41
C VAL A 174 19.74 -44.37 -32.43
N CYS A 175 18.82 -43.49 -32.00
CA CYS A 175 18.23 -42.34 -32.71
C CYS A 175 17.17 -42.51 -33.80
N CYS A 176 16.05 -41.86 -33.44
CA CYS A 176 15.35 -40.80 -34.19
C CYS A 176 14.62 -41.17 -35.47
N GLY A 177 13.33 -40.83 -35.46
CA GLY A 177 12.75 -40.14 -36.62
C GLY A 177 11.27 -40.38 -36.83
N GLY A 178 10.45 -39.37 -36.54
CA GLY A 178 9.61 -38.80 -37.59
C GLY A 178 8.18 -39.34 -37.76
N GLN A 179 7.26 -38.65 -37.09
CA GLN A 179 6.14 -37.90 -37.71
C GLN A 179 4.94 -38.59 -38.41
N ARG A 180 3.77 -38.21 -37.86
CA ARG A 180 2.51 -37.73 -38.50
C ARG A 180 1.48 -38.73 -39.04
N GLY A 181 0.25 -38.62 -38.52
CA GLY A 181 -1.01 -39.05 -39.15
C GLY A 181 -2.23 -39.07 -38.20
N THR A 182 -3.14 -38.10 -38.34
CA THR A 182 -4.50 -37.99 -37.76
C THR A 182 -5.56 -38.62 -38.71
N PRO A 183 -6.90 -38.76 -38.43
CA PRO A 183 -7.69 -38.88 -37.18
C PRO A 183 -8.88 -39.92 -37.17
N ALA A 184 -9.45 -40.20 -35.98
CA ALA A 184 -10.87 -40.56 -35.62
C ALA A 184 -11.45 -42.00 -35.84
N PRO A 185 -12.60 -42.41 -35.22
CA PRO A 185 -12.71 -43.23 -33.98
C PRO A 185 -13.54 -44.54 -34.15
N PRO A 186 -13.65 -45.48 -33.15
CA PRO A 186 -14.81 -45.44 -32.24
C PRO A 186 -14.66 -46.07 -30.82
N ALA A 187 -15.50 -45.58 -29.91
CA ALA A 187 -16.27 -46.24 -28.85
C ALA A 187 -15.69 -47.33 -27.91
N ARG A 188 -15.82 -46.98 -26.61
CA ARG A 188 -16.16 -47.80 -25.43
C ARG A 188 -15.14 -48.84 -24.93
N GLY A 189 -14.64 -48.55 -23.72
CA GLY A 189 -14.72 -49.54 -22.65
C GLY A 189 -13.41 -50.07 -22.09
N THR A 190 -12.53 -49.20 -21.60
CA THR A 190 -11.55 -49.58 -20.56
C THR A 190 -11.12 -48.34 -19.79
N ARG A 191 -11.26 -48.37 -18.46
CA ARG A 191 -10.62 -47.40 -17.55
C ARG A 191 -9.13 -47.34 -17.91
N PRO A 192 -8.55 -46.18 -18.28
CA PRO A 192 -7.12 -46.10 -18.33
C PRO A 192 -6.63 -46.04 -16.88
N LEU A 193 -5.78 -47.01 -16.52
CA LEU A 193 -4.82 -46.86 -15.44
C LEU A 193 -4.12 -45.52 -15.66
N LEU A 194 -4.53 -44.50 -14.89
CA LEU A 194 -3.78 -43.26 -14.77
C LEU A 194 -2.40 -43.66 -14.27
N SER A 195 -1.42 -43.54 -15.16
CA SER A 195 -0.02 -43.48 -14.82
C SER A 195 0.18 -42.29 -13.89
N CYS A 196 0.08 -42.54 -12.58
CA CYS A 196 0.45 -41.58 -11.56
C CYS A 196 1.96 -41.36 -11.66
N THR A 197 2.37 -40.25 -12.26
CA THR A 197 3.63 -39.63 -11.91
C THR A 197 3.63 -39.39 -10.39
N PRO A 198 4.69 -39.74 -9.64
CA PRO A 198 4.69 -39.56 -8.19
C PRO A 198 4.59 -38.06 -7.90
N SER A 199 3.51 -37.61 -7.25
CA SER A 199 3.37 -36.19 -6.92
C SER A 199 4.41 -35.80 -5.87
N THR A 200 5.21 -34.80 -6.19
CA THR A 200 6.29 -34.21 -5.39
C THR A 200 5.82 -33.49 -4.10
N PHE A 201 4.56 -33.66 -3.68
CA PHE A 201 3.89 -32.94 -2.57
C PHE A 201 3.07 -33.84 -1.63
N GLN A 202 3.59 -35.03 -1.30
CA GLN A 202 2.88 -36.05 -0.51
C GLN A 202 2.37 -35.54 0.85
N LEU A 203 3.07 -34.62 1.52
CA LEU A 203 2.66 -34.06 2.81
C LEU A 203 1.37 -33.23 2.72
N PHE A 204 1.28 -32.30 1.77
CA PHE A 204 0.11 -31.43 1.63
C PHE A 204 -1.09 -32.18 1.02
N ASP A 205 -0.83 -33.17 0.16
CA ASP A 205 -1.86 -34.10 -0.32
C ASP A 205 -2.49 -34.87 0.88
N HIS A 206 -1.67 -35.40 1.80
CA HIS A 206 -2.13 -36.06 3.04
C HIS A 206 -2.91 -35.12 3.97
N ILE A 207 -2.45 -33.88 4.14
CA ILE A 207 -3.16 -32.87 4.94
C ILE A 207 -4.54 -32.57 4.32
N ALA A 208 -4.61 -32.39 3.00
CA ALA A 208 -5.86 -32.14 2.29
C ALA A 208 -6.85 -33.32 2.41
N GLU A 209 -6.36 -34.56 2.39
CA GLU A 209 -7.16 -35.76 2.64
C GLU A 209 -7.69 -35.82 4.08
N CYS A 210 -6.88 -35.47 5.07
CA CYS A 210 -7.34 -35.46 6.47
C CYS A 210 -8.38 -34.35 6.72
N LEU A 211 -8.18 -33.16 6.14
CA LEU A 211 -9.17 -32.07 6.17
C LEU A 211 -10.50 -32.51 5.57
N ALA A 212 -10.46 -33.24 4.45
CA ALA A 212 -11.64 -33.84 3.82
C ALA A 212 -12.46 -34.70 4.76
N ASN A 213 -11.77 -35.64 5.41
CA ASN A 213 -12.37 -36.66 6.23
C ASN A 213 -12.98 -36.02 7.47
N PHE A 214 -12.31 -35.00 8.02
CA PHE A 214 -12.84 -34.19 9.11
C PHE A 214 -14.13 -33.45 8.70
N MET A 215 -14.12 -32.76 7.55
CA MET A 215 -15.29 -32.01 7.09
C MET A 215 -16.47 -32.91 6.68
N GLU A 216 -16.19 -34.09 6.11
CA GLU A 216 -17.20 -35.10 5.79
C GLU A 216 -17.89 -35.59 7.06
N LYS A 217 -17.10 -35.95 8.07
CA LYS A 217 -17.60 -36.44 9.37
C LYS A 217 -18.52 -35.43 10.05
N LEU A 218 -18.23 -34.14 9.90
CA LEU A 218 -19.02 -33.05 10.47
C LEU A 218 -20.11 -32.52 9.54
N LYS A 219 -20.23 -33.04 8.31
CA LYS A 219 -21.18 -32.59 7.27
C LYS A 219 -21.08 -31.08 6.98
N ILE A 220 -19.84 -30.60 6.82
CA ILE A 220 -19.54 -29.17 6.58
C ILE A 220 -18.80 -28.91 5.26
N LYS A 221 -18.69 -29.90 4.37
CA LYS A 221 -18.01 -29.74 3.07
C LYS A 221 -18.63 -28.66 2.18
N ASP A 222 -19.95 -28.49 2.27
CA ASP A 222 -20.68 -27.47 1.51
C ASP A 222 -20.49 -26.05 2.06
N LYS A 223 -19.88 -25.92 3.25
CA LYS A 223 -19.60 -24.62 3.88
C LYS A 223 -18.19 -24.18 3.53
N LYS A 224 -18.06 -23.02 2.90
CA LYS A 224 -16.76 -22.36 2.67
C LYS A 224 -16.28 -21.68 3.94
N LEU A 225 -15.78 -22.47 4.89
CA LEU A 225 -15.31 -21.98 6.19
C LEU A 225 -13.91 -21.36 6.07
N PRO A 226 -13.61 -20.27 6.80
CA PRO A 226 -12.25 -19.74 6.89
C PRO A 226 -11.35 -20.69 7.70
N LEU A 227 -10.12 -20.91 7.22
CA LEU A 227 -9.11 -21.74 7.86
C LEU A 227 -7.94 -20.90 8.38
N GLY A 228 -7.65 -21.08 9.67
CA GLY A 228 -6.37 -20.71 10.27
C GLY A 228 -5.39 -21.88 10.24
N PHE A 229 -4.16 -21.62 9.83
CA PHE A 229 -3.12 -22.64 9.75
C PHE A 229 -2.01 -22.32 10.75
N THR A 230 -2.00 -23.01 11.90
CA THR A 230 -0.80 -23.03 12.74
C THR A 230 0.27 -23.89 12.05
N PHE A 231 1.32 -23.25 11.58
CA PHE A 231 2.46 -23.88 10.93
C PHE A 231 3.73 -23.56 11.72
N SER A 232 4.17 -24.54 12.49
CA SER A 232 5.16 -24.35 13.56
C SER A 232 6.60 -24.40 13.04
N PHE A 233 6.92 -23.63 12.02
CA PHE A 233 8.24 -23.58 11.40
C PHE A 233 8.65 -22.13 11.09
N PRO A 234 9.95 -21.84 11.00
CA PRO A 234 10.42 -20.52 10.60
C PRO A 234 9.88 -20.17 9.20
N CYS A 235 9.07 -19.11 9.13
CA CYS A 235 8.49 -18.63 7.89
C CYS A 235 8.73 -17.14 7.70
N HIS A 236 8.90 -16.74 6.45
CA HIS A 236 8.87 -15.35 6.04
C HIS A 236 7.44 -15.00 5.59
N GLN A 237 6.90 -13.90 6.12
CA GLN A 237 5.54 -13.46 5.87
C GLN A 237 5.52 -11.95 5.58
N THR A 238 4.89 -11.56 4.49
CA THR A 238 4.59 -10.15 4.15
C THR A 238 3.13 -9.79 4.48
N LYS A 239 2.29 -10.81 4.66
CA LYS A 239 0.86 -10.73 4.99
C LYS A 239 0.37 -12.02 5.66
N LEU A 240 -0.79 -11.99 6.31
CA LEU A 240 -1.29 -13.12 7.12
C LEU A 240 -1.64 -14.37 6.30
N ASP A 241 -2.07 -14.23 5.04
CA ASP A 241 -2.49 -15.33 4.16
C ASP A 241 -1.33 -15.86 3.29
N GLU A 242 -0.08 -15.54 3.65
CA GLU A 242 1.14 -15.97 2.98
C GLU A 242 2.16 -16.44 4.01
N SER A 243 2.86 -17.53 3.69
CA SER A 243 3.90 -18.05 4.57
C SER A 243 4.94 -18.84 3.79
N ILE A 244 6.09 -18.21 3.53
CA ILE A 244 7.22 -18.83 2.83
C ILE A 244 8.08 -19.57 3.84
N LEU A 245 8.16 -20.90 3.73
CA LEU A 245 9.00 -21.70 4.62
C LEU A 245 10.49 -21.33 4.42
N VAL A 246 11.16 -20.89 5.48
CA VAL A 246 12.60 -20.58 5.44
C VAL A 246 13.41 -21.87 5.49
N THR A 247 13.18 -22.70 6.51
CA THR A 247 13.85 -24.00 6.65
C THR A 247 13.06 -24.94 7.55
N TRP A 248 13.18 -26.24 7.31
CA TRP A 248 12.59 -27.24 8.18
C TRP A 248 13.33 -27.40 9.51
N THR A 249 12.56 -27.66 10.57
CA THR A 249 13.05 -28.01 11.90
C THR A 249 12.36 -29.29 12.40
N LYS A 250 12.71 -29.77 13.60
CA LYS A 250 12.00 -30.87 14.31
C LYS A 250 11.92 -32.19 13.53
N GLY A 251 12.88 -32.47 12.65
CA GLY A 251 12.97 -33.72 11.89
C GLY A 251 12.22 -33.75 10.56
N PHE A 252 11.50 -32.69 10.19
CA PHE A 252 10.96 -32.55 8.83
C PHE A 252 12.10 -32.28 7.84
N LYS A 253 11.98 -32.81 6.61
CA LYS A 253 12.91 -32.57 5.52
C LYS A 253 12.26 -32.82 4.16
N CYS A 254 11.22 -32.05 3.84
CA CYS A 254 10.63 -32.07 2.51
C CYS A 254 11.34 -31.04 1.62
N SER A 255 12.37 -31.45 0.88
CA SER A 255 13.22 -30.57 0.06
C SER A 255 12.45 -29.78 -1.01
N SER A 256 11.26 -30.25 -1.40
CA SER A 256 10.40 -29.57 -2.38
C SER A 256 9.60 -28.40 -1.81
N VAL A 257 9.70 -28.09 -0.51
CA VAL A 257 8.85 -27.10 0.19
C VAL A 257 9.62 -25.86 0.68
N GLU A 258 10.91 -25.98 1.02
CA GLU A 258 11.71 -24.83 1.47
C GLU A 258 11.77 -23.75 0.37
N GLY A 259 11.63 -22.49 0.76
CA GLY A 259 11.53 -21.34 -0.15
C GLY A 259 10.18 -21.20 -0.86
N LYS A 260 9.17 -22.03 -0.54
CA LYS A 260 7.83 -21.93 -1.14
C LYS A 260 6.78 -21.49 -0.12
N ASP A 261 5.75 -20.81 -0.62
CA ASP A 261 4.55 -20.47 0.14
C ASP A 261 3.71 -21.72 0.43
N VAL A 262 3.58 -22.06 1.72
CA VAL A 262 2.85 -23.25 2.17
C VAL A 262 1.34 -23.10 1.97
N VAL A 263 0.81 -21.87 1.94
CA VAL A 263 -0.61 -21.61 1.64
C VAL A 263 -0.91 -22.01 0.20
N SER A 264 -0.08 -21.57 -0.74
CA SER A 264 -0.18 -21.95 -2.15
C SER A 264 -0.07 -23.47 -2.36
N LEU A 265 0.79 -24.15 -1.60
CA LEU A 265 0.92 -25.61 -1.68
C LEU A 265 -0.33 -26.32 -1.17
N LEU A 266 -0.90 -25.89 -0.04
CA LEU A 266 -2.13 -26.46 0.50
C LEU A 266 -3.33 -26.17 -0.42
N ARG A 267 -3.46 -24.93 -0.95
CA ARG A 267 -4.49 -24.59 -1.95
C ARG A 267 -4.40 -25.48 -3.19
N LYS A 268 -3.18 -25.77 -3.68
CA LYS A 268 -2.97 -26.71 -4.81
C LYS A 268 -3.40 -28.13 -4.48
N ALA A 269 -3.10 -28.64 -3.29
CA ALA A 269 -3.51 -29.97 -2.85
C ALA A 269 -5.05 -30.09 -2.73
N ILE A 270 -5.70 -29.08 -2.14
CA ILE A 270 -7.17 -29.00 -2.05
C ILE A 270 -7.80 -28.96 -3.45
N LYS A 271 -7.30 -28.10 -4.34
CA LYS A 271 -7.79 -27.98 -5.72
C LYS A 271 -7.59 -29.26 -6.54
N LYS A 272 -6.48 -29.97 -6.34
CA LYS A 272 -6.22 -31.28 -6.97
C LYS A 272 -7.26 -32.33 -6.55
N ARG A 273 -7.79 -32.24 -5.32
CA ARG A 273 -8.81 -33.13 -4.79
C ARG A 273 -10.21 -32.82 -5.33
N GLY A 274 -10.60 -31.53 -5.32
CA GLY A 274 -11.76 -31.01 -6.05
C GLY A 274 -13.15 -31.23 -5.43
N ASP A 275 -13.26 -31.81 -4.24
CA ASP A 275 -14.53 -32.17 -3.57
C ASP A 275 -14.87 -31.32 -2.34
N PHE A 276 -14.13 -30.23 -2.09
CA PHE A 276 -14.39 -29.21 -1.05
C PHE A 276 -13.62 -27.92 -1.35
N ASP A 277 -14.05 -26.81 -0.75
CA ASP A 277 -13.40 -25.51 -0.85
C ASP A 277 -13.20 -24.88 0.55
N ILE A 278 -12.04 -24.28 0.78
CA ILE A 278 -11.66 -23.65 2.05
C ILE A 278 -10.96 -22.33 1.74
N ASP A 279 -11.28 -21.30 2.53
CA ASP A 279 -10.57 -20.02 2.47
C ASP A 279 -9.45 -19.97 3.52
N ILE A 280 -8.20 -20.18 3.10
CA ILE A 280 -7.04 -20.06 3.99
C ILE A 280 -6.73 -18.57 4.15
N VAL A 281 -7.02 -18.02 5.34
CA VAL A 281 -6.96 -16.56 5.59
C VAL A 281 -5.83 -16.15 6.53
N ALA A 282 -5.26 -17.10 7.28
CA ALA A 282 -4.17 -16.81 8.22
C ALA A 282 -3.22 -18.02 8.38
N VAL A 283 -1.92 -17.74 8.45
CA VAL A 283 -0.89 -18.67 8.92
C VAL A 283 -0.21 -18.07 10.14
N VAL A 284 -0.09 -18.86 11.21
CA VAL A 284 0.53 -18.43 12.47
C VAL A 284 1.51 -19.48 12.99
N ASN A 285 2.49 -19.06 13.79
CA ASN A 285 3.35 -19.99 14.53
C ASN A 285 2.61 -20.54 15.78
N ASP A 286 3.01 -21.70 16.29
CA ASP A 286 2.42 -22.31 17.49
C ASP A 286 2.61 -21.43 18.74
N THR A 287 3.72 -20.71 18.84
CA THR A 287 3.93 -19.69 19.88
C THR A 287 2.86 -18.60 19.83
N VAL A 288 2.58 -18.06 18.63
CA VAL A 288 1.56 -17.02 18.40
C VAL A 288 0.17 -17.56 18.73
N GLY A 289 -0.18 -18.76 18.23
CA GLY A 289 -1.44 -19.41 18.57
C GLY A 289 -1.60 -19.66 20.07
N THR A 290 -0.51 -20.00 20.78
CA THR A 290 -0.51 -20.16 22.25
C THR A 290 -0.72 -18.83 22.97
N MET A 291 -0.02 -17.77 22.56
CA MET A 291 -0.19 -16.43 23.12
C MET A 291 -1.62 -15.93 22.95
N MET A 292 -2.21 -16.12 21.77
CA MET A 292 -3.58 -15.69 21.49
C MET A 292 -4.62 -16.53 22.22
N THR A 293 -4.38 -17.83 22.38
CA THR A 293 -5.23 -18.74 23.18
C THR A 293 -5.29 -18.28 24.63
N CYS A 294 -4.13 -18.07 25.26
CA CYS A 294 -4.07 -17.62 26.64
C CYS A 294 -4.49 -16.16 26.80
N GLY A 295 -4.26 -15.32 25.79
CA GLY A 295 -4.64 -13.92 25.78
C GLY A 295 -6.15 -13.69 25.75
N TYR A 296 -6.89 -14.61 25.15
CA TYR A 296 -8.35 -14.62 25.20
C TYR A 296 -8.87 -14.77 26.64
N ASP A 297 -8.20 -15.59 27.46
CA ASP A 297 -8.58 -15.83 28.86
C ASP A 297 -7.93 -14.83 29.84
N ASP A 298 -6.78 -14.24 29.48
CA ASP A 298 -6.07 -13.23 30.27
C ASP A 298 -5.48 -12.12 29.37
N HIS A 299 -6.10 -10.95 29.39
CA HIS A 299 -5.69 -9.81 28.56
C HIS A 299 -4.28 -9.26 28.85
N ASN A 300 -3.61 -9.71 29.92
CA ASN A 300 -2.21 -9.37 30.19
C ASN A 300 -1.21 -10.29 29.48
N CYS A 301 -1.68 -11.24 28.65
CA CYS A 301 -0.80 -12.15 27.93
C CYS A 301 -0.03 -11.42 26.83
N GLU A 302 1.30 -11.38 26.95
CA GLU A 302 2.18 -10.68 26.00
C GLU A 302 3.29 -11.57 25.46
N VAL A 303 3.35 -12.84 25.91
CA VAL A 303 4.35 -13.82 25.49
C VAL A 303 3.68 -15.16 25.24
N GLY A 304 4.01 -15.81 24.12
CA GLY A 304 3.71 -17.20 23.85
C GLY A 304 4.98 -18.05 23.93
N LEU A 305 4.96 -19.12 24.70
CA LEU A 305 6.10 -20.00 24.93
C LEU A 305 5.76 -21.44 24.56
N ILE A 306 6.61 -22.06 23.73
CA ILE A 306 6.53 -23.48 23.41
C ILE A 306 7.74 -24.20 23.99
N VAL A 307 7.51 -25.23 24.81
CA VAL A 307 8.55 -26.17 25.25
C VAL A 307 8.05 -27.61 25.09
N GLY A 308 8.17 -28.13 23.87
CA GLY A 308 7.66 -29.43 23.45
C GLY A 308 8.70 -30.20 22.63
N THR A 309 8.33 -30.63 21.41
CA THR A 309 9.28 -31.25 20.46
C THR A 309 10.40 -30.27 20.12
N GLY A 310 10.05 -29.01 19.83
CA GLY A 310 10.96 -27.89 19.73
C GLY A 310 10.87 -26.94 20.94
N THR A 311 11.60 -25.84 20.88
CA THR A 311 11.39 -24.71 21.80
C THR A 311 11.43 -23.39 21.05
N ASN A 312 10.42 -22.54 21.29
CA ASN A 312 10.33 -21.22 20.69
C ASN A 312 9.56 -20.25 21.60
N ALA A 313 9.71 -18.94 21.37
CA ALA A 313 8.90 -17.92 22.00
C ALA A 313 8.52 -16.81 21.00
N CYS A 314 7.34 -16.22 21.23
CA CYS A 314 6.91 -14.98 20.60
C CYS A 314 6.51 -13.96 21.66
N TYR A 315 6.54 -12.67 21.33
CA TYR A 315 6.08 -11.62 22.24
C TYR A 315 5.57 -10.38 21.50
N MET A 316 4.83 -9.52 22.21
CA MET A 316 4.38 -8.23 21.68
C MET A 316 5.49 -7.17 21.74
N GLU A 317 5.96 -6.71 20.58
CA GLU A 317 6.95 -5.63 20.42
C GLU A 317 6.28 -4.35 19.91
N GLU A 318 6.85 -3.18 20.23
CA GLU A 318 6.37 -1.89 19.72
C GLU A 318 6.77 -1.72 18.25
N MET A 319 5.82 -1.27 17.40
CA MET A 319 6.04 -1.12 15.95
C MET A 319 7.25 -0.24 15.61
N ARG A 320 7.47 0.83 16.38
CA ARG A 320 8.63 1.72 16.26
C ARG A 320 10.01 1.05 16.45
N HIS A 321 10.06 -0.20 16.92
CA HIS A 321 11.29 -0.97 17.07
C HIS A 321 11.45 -2.05 15.98
N ILE A 322 10.55 -2.10 14.99
CA ILE A 322 10.52 -3.13 13.95
C ILE A 322 10.87 -2.47 12.61
N ASP A 323 12.15 -2.29 12.34
CA ASP A 323 12.64 -1.57 11.15
C ASP A 323 12.21 -2.20 9.81
N LEU A 324 11.89 -3.51 9.81
CA LEU A 324 11.48 -4.26 8.63
C LEU A 324 10.00 -4.09 8.26
N VAL A 325 9.21 -3.41 9.09
CA VAL A 325 7.79 -3.16 8.86
C VAL A 325 7.54 -1.66 8.88
N GLU A 326 6.94 -1.13 7.82
CA GLU A 326 6.63 0.31 7.75
C GLU A 326 5.50 0.66 8.73
N GLY A 327 5.77 1.58 9.65
CA GLY A 327 4.80 2.10 10.61
C GLY A 327 5.37 2.25 12.03
N ASP A 328 4.81 3.18 12.80
CA ASP A 328 5.27 3.49 14.16
C ASP A 328 4.18 3.29 15.23
N GLU A 329 2.97 2.91 14.84
CA GLU A 329 1.81 2.85 15.71
C GLU A 329 1.51 1.45 16.24
N GLY A 330 1.36 1.36 17.56
CA GLY A 330 0.88 0.13 18.19
C GLY A 330 1.97 -0.94 18.28
N ARG A 331 1.54 -2.21 18.29
CA ARG A 331 2.39 -3.35 18.62
C ARG A 331 2.16 -4.49 17.64
N MET A 332 3.21 -5.26 17.37
CA MET A 332 3.13 -6.47 16.56
C MET A 332 3.75 -7.64 17.32
N CYS A 333 3.18 -8.83 17.14
CA CYS A 333 3.75 -10.05 17.70
C CYS A 333 4.98 -10.45 16.90
N ILE A 334 6.13 -10.54 17.56
CA ILE A 334 7.39 -11.02 16.98
C ILE A 334 7.60 -12.48 17.33
N ASN A 335 7.76 -13.31 16.31
CA ASN A 335 8.28 -14.67 16.46
C ASN A 335 9.80 -14.61 16.52
N MET A 336 10.41 -15.03 17.63
CA MET A 336 11.85 -14.89 17.84
C MET A 336 12.67 -15.96 17.12
N GLU A 337 12.07 -17.12 16.83
CA GLU A 337 12.78 -18.32 16.37
C GLU A 337 14.06 -18.59 17.19
N TRP A 338 13.95 -18.47 18.52
CA TRP A 338 15.11 -18.46 19.42
C TRP A 338 15.88 -19.78 19.47
N GLY A 339 15.36 -20.83 18.82
CA GLY A 339 16.01 -22.14 18.75
C GLY A 339 17.36 -22.05 18.05
N ALA A 340 17.51 -21.11 17.11
CA ALA A 340 18.73 -20.82 16.37
C ALA A 340 19.75 -19.97 17.15
N PHE A 341 19.47 -19.59 18.41
CA PHE A 341 20.39 -18.79 19.21
C PHE A 341 21.76 -19.51 19.37
N GLY A 342 22.86 -18.83 19.10
CA GLY A 342 24.21 -19.41 19.16
C GLY A 342 24.64 -20.21 17.91
N ASP A 343 23.87 -20.16 16.83
CA ASP A 343 24.26 -20.74 15.52
C ASP A 343 25.50 -20.05 14.93
N ASP A 344 25.67 -18.77 15.24
CA ASP A 344 26.87 -17.94 14.98
C ASP A 344 28.08 -18.30 15.86
N GLY A 345 27.89 -19.11 16.90
CA GLY A 345 28.94 -19.50 17.85
C GLY A 345 28.91 -18.76 19.19
N ALA A 346 27.97 -17.85 19.42
CA ALA A 346 27.87 -17.07 20.66
C ALA A 346 27.72 -17.90 21.94
N LEU A 347 27.24 -19.15 21.83
CA LEU A 347 27.02 -20.06 22.95
C LEU A 347 28.07 -21.19 23.04
N ASN A 348 29.21 -21.06 22.37
CA ASN A 348 30.20 -22.13 22.33
C ASN A 348 30.86 -22.41 23.68
N ASP A 349 30.94 -21.40 24.54
CA ASP A 349 31.48 -21.46 25.91
C ASP A 349 30.63 -22.34 26.86
N ILE A 350 29.30 -22.30 26.74
CA ILE A 350 28.38 -23.10 27.56
C ILE A 350 28.07 -24.48 26.96
N ARG A 351 28.56 -24.77 25.75
CA ARG A 351 28.29 -26.03 25.03
C ARG A 351 29.31 -27.11 25.36
N THR A 352 28.82 -28.25 25.84
CA THR A 352 29.67 -29.42 26.14
C THR A 352 30.05 -30.22 24.89
N GLY A 353 31.10 -31.06 24.99
CA GLY A 353 31.50 -32.01 23.94
C GLY A 353 30.53 -33.18 23.73
N VAL A 354 29.54 -33.36 24.62
CA VAL A 354 28.44 -34.33 24.45
C VAL A 354 27.33 -33.66 23.63
N ARG A 355 27.18 -34.05 22.36
CA ARG A 355 26.20 -33.48 21.44
C ARG A 355 25.51 -34.58 20.62
N PRO A 356 24.18 -34.52 20.41
CA PRO A 356 23.53 -35.29 19.36
C PRO A 356 24.22 -34.99 18.03
N ARG A 357 24.60 -36.02 17.26
CA ARG A 357 25.17 -35.81 15.92
C ARG A 357 24.16 -35.04 15.07
N ASP A 358 24.66 -34.08 14.29
CA ASP A 358 23.89 -33.44 13.23
C ASP A 358 23.54 -34.52 12.20
N ARG A 359 22.35 -35.10 12.31
CA ARG A 359 21.83 -35.98 11.26
C ARG A 359 21.63 -35.09 10.01
N HIS A 360 22.49 -35.28 9.01
CA HIS A 360 22.32 -34.83 7.62
C HIS A 360 22.78 -33.42 7.20
N GLY A 361 23.84 -32.85 7.81
CA GLY A 361 24.62 -31.77 7.17
C GLY A 361 23.94 -30.41 7.01
N LEU A 362 22.78 -30.18 7.64
CA LEU A 362 22.10 -28.88 7.70
C LEU A 362 22.47 -28.17 9.01
N ALA A 363 22.68 -26.85 8.95
CA ALA A 363 22.82 -26.00 10.13
C ALA A 363 21.49 -26.00 10.91
N GLN A 364 21.39 -26.85 11.92
CA GLN A 364 20.19 -27.00 12.74
C GLN A 364 20.28 -26.19 14.04
N PRO A 365 19.15 -25.71 14.57
CA PRO A 365 19.08 -24.80 15.71
C PRO A 365 19.81 -25.35 16.95
N ARG A 366 20.92 -24.70 17.33
CA ARG A 366 21.82 -25.21 18.38
C ARG A 366 21.30 -24.99 19.80
N PHE A 367 20.56 -23.92 20.06
CA PHE A 367 19.97 -23.65 21.37
C PHE A 367 18.80 -24.61 21.65
N GLU A 368 17.96 -24.86 20.65
CA GLU A 368 16.85 -25.81 20.76
C GLU A 368 17.32 -27.19 21.23
N LYS A 369 18.44 -27.67 20.66
CA LYS A 369 19.08 -28.95 21.01
C LYS A 369 19.48 -29.09 22.47
N MET A 370 19.66 -27.99 23.20
CA MET A 370 20.00 -28.02 24.62
C MET A 370 18.77 -28.08 25.53
N ILE A 371 17.57 -27.82 24.99
CA ILE A 371 16.35 -27.57 25.76
C ILE A 371 15.25 -28.58 25.44
N SER A 372 14.90 -28.75 24.16
CA SER A 372 13.62 -29.32 23.77
C SER A 372 13.50 -30.83 24.01
N GLY A 373 12.27 -31.32 23.96
CA GLY A 373 11.91 -32.71 24.19
C GLY A 373 12.39 -33.67 23.11
N MET A 374 12.69 -33.21 21.89
CA MET A 374 13.29 -34.06 20.87
C MET A 374 14.71 -34.51 21.23
N TYR A 375 15.46 -33.69 21.98
CA TYR A 375 16.90 -33.90 22.21
C TYR A 375 17.25 -34.25 23.66
N MET A 376 16.40 -33.94 24.63
CA MET A 376 16.68 -34.14 26.06
C MET A 376 16.99 -35.61 26.40
N GLY A 377 16.20 -36.57 25.91
CA GLY A 377 16.47 -37.99 26.10
C GLY A 377 17.78 -38.46 25.46
N GLU A 378 18.05 -38.02 24.22
CA GLU A 378 19.28 -38.37 23.50
C GLU A 378 20.53 -37.79 24.18
N LEU A 379 20.44 -36.60 24.76
CA LEU A 379 21.51 -36.02 25.56
C LEU A 379 21.83 -36.90 26.78
N VAL A 380 20.82 -37.38 27.50
CA VAL A 380 21.00 -38.31 28.62
C VAL A 380 21.67 -39.60 28.11
N ARG A 381 21.17 -40.18 27.02
CA ARG A 381 21.76 -41.39 26.42
C ARG A 381 23.25 -41.23 26.13
N LEU A 382 23.64 -40.12 25.51
CA LEU A 382 25.03 -39.88 25.15
C LEU A 382 25.94 -39.73 26.37
N ILE A 383 25.44 -39.11 27.45
CA ILE A 383 26.14 -39.06 28.74
C ILE A 383 26.30 -40.48 29.31
N LEU A 384 25.23 -41.29 29.32
CA LEU A 384 25.27 -42.68 29.78
C LEU A 384 26.26 -43.52 28.98
N VAL A 385 26.27 -43.40 27.64
CA VAL A 385 27.23 -44.09 26.77
C VAL A 385 28.66 -43.67 27.08
N LYS A 386 28.91 -42.37 27.27
CA LYS A 386 30.26 -41.87 27.58
C LYS A 386 30.74 -42.40 28.94
N MET A 387 29.91 -42.30 29.98
CA MET A 387 30.24 -42.78 31.32
C MET A 387 30.42 -44.30 31.36
N ALA A 388 29.61 -45.06 30.62
CA ALA A 388 29.79 -46.50 30.47
C ALA A 388 31.10 -46.83 29.74
N LYS A 389 31.49 -46.10 28.68
CA LYS A 389 32.79 -46.29 28.02
C LYS A 389 33.99 -46.04 28.95
N GLU A 390 33.83 -45.10 29.87
CA GLU A 390 34.84 -44.76 30.88
C GLU A 390 34.80 -45.70 32.10
N GLY A 391 33.93 -46.71 32.10
CA GLY A 391 33.79 -47.68 33.20
C GLY A 391 33.05 -47.15 34.43
N LEU A 392 32.49 -45.93 34.37
CA LEU A 392 31.83 -45.25 35.48
C LEU A 392 30.38 -45.72 35.72
N LEU A 393 29.76 -46.35 34.72
CA LEU A 393 28.41 -46.91 34.81
C LEU A 393 28.37 -48.32 34.24
N PHE A 394 27.44 -49.13 34.74
CA PHE A 394 27.11 -50.47 34.23
C PHE A 394 28.30 -51.42 34.13
N ARG A 395 29.33 -51.23 34.98
CA ARG A 395 30.61 -51.97 34.94
C ARG A 395 31.28 -51.95 33.55
N GLY A 396 31.09 -50.89 32.77
CA GLY A 396 31.62 -50.76 31.42
C GLY A 396 30.77 -51.40 30.30
N LYS A 397 29.63 -52.03 30.64
CA LYS A 397 28.76 -52.73 29.67
C LYS A 397 28.02 -51.73 28.79
N LEU A 398 28.08 -51.95 27.47
CA LEU A 398 27.38 -51.16 26.45
C LEU A 398 26.53 -52.08 25.58
N THR A 399 25.22 -52.03 25.75
CA THR A 399 24.25 -52.82 24.95
C THR A 399 24.04 -52.20 23.56
N SER A 400 23.49 -52.98 22.63
CA SER A 400 23.05 -52.47 21.32
C SER A 400 22.06 -51.33 21.47
N ASP A 401 21.06 -51.49 22.35
CA ASP A 401 20.02 -50.48 22.56
C ASP A 401 20.53 -49.18 23.16
N LEU A 402 21.48 -49.26 24.11
CA LEU A 402 22.09 -48.04 24.67
C LEU A 402 22.93 -47.31 23.62
N ARG A 403 23.52 -48.02 22.65
CA ARG A 403 24.30 -47.42 21.54
C ARG A 403 23.40 -46.79 20.47
N THR A 404 22.19 -47.29 20.28
CA THR A 404 21.26 -46.82 19.25
C THR A 404 20.67 -45.44 19.58
N THR A 405 20.84 -44.48 18.66
CA THR A 405 20.27 -43.14 18.78
C THR A 405 18.74 -43.20 18.88
N GLY A 406 18.17 -42.46 19.83
CA GLY A 406 16.72 -42.36 20.02
C GLY A 406 16.10 -43.43 20.92
N HIS A 407 16.84 -44.48 21.32
CA HIS A 407 16.32 -45.53 22.22
C HIS A 407 16.14 -45.06 23.67
N PHE A 408 16.67 -43.89 24.05
CA PHE A 408 16.39 -43.26 25.34
C PHE A 408 15.61 -41.95 25.12
N GLU A 409 14.31 -41.99 25.36
CA GLU A 409 13.41 -40.89 25.06
C GLU A 409 13.20 -39.93 26.24
N THR A 410 12.74 -38.71 25.96
CA THR A 410 12.44 -37.71 26.99
C THR A 410 11.31 -38.13 27.94
N ARG A 411 10.42 -39.02 27.51
CA ARG A 411 9.43 -39.64 28.41
C ARG A 411 10.09 -40.48 29.52
N TYR A 412 11.25 -41.07 29.25
CA TYR A 412 12.02 -41.79 30.26
C TYR A 412 12.66 -40.85 31.27
N VAL A 413 13.23 -39.72 30.81
CA VAL A 413 13.71 -38.64 31.70
C VAL A 413 12.61 -38.20 32.67
N SER A 414 11.40 -37.95 32.13
CA SER A 414 10.24 -37.53 32.92
C SER A 414 9.78 -38.61 33.92
N ALA A 415 9.84 -39.89 33.54
CA ALA A 415 9.46 -41.00 34.41
C ALA A 415 10.47 -41.24 35.54
N ILE A 416 11.76 -41.12 35.23
CA ILE A 416 12.86 -41.28 36.17
C ILE A 416 12.86 -40.15 37.20
N GLU A 417 12.47 -38.92 36.85
CA GLU A 417 12.39 -37.80 37.79
C GLU A 417 11.09 -37.73 38.62
N LYS A 418 10.27 -38.79 38.67
CA LYS A 418 9.10 -38.83 39.55
C LYS A 418 9.52 -39.02 41.02
N GLU A 419 8.93 -38.25 41.93
CA GLU A 419 9.34 -38.20 43.34
C GLU A 419 9.26 -39.55 44.08
N LYS A 420 8.26 -40.40 43.80
CA LYS A 420 8.04 -41.66 44.53
C LYS A 420 8.61 -42.90 43.84
N GLU A 421 8.56 -42.93 42.51
CA GLU A 421 8.86 -44.13 41.71
C GLU A 421 10.10 -43.95 40.83
N GLY A 422 10.80 -42.82 40.92
CA GLY A 422 11.85 -42.45 39.98
C GLY A 422 12.98 -43.46 39.86
N LEU A 423 13.49 -43.98 40.99
CA LEU A 423 14.55 -44.99 41.01
C LEU A 423 14.08 -46.35 40.51
N GLN A 424 12.84 -46.73 40.82
CA GLN A 424 12.24 -47.95 40.27
C GLN A 424 12.09 -47.85 38.75
N LYS A 425 11.61 -46.70 38.24
CA LYS A 425 11.50 -46.45 36.80
C LYS A 425 12.87 -46.42 36.13
N ALA A 426 13.89 -45.88 36.78
CA ALA A 426 15.26 -45.94 36.29
C ALA A 426 15.72 -47.39 36.12
N HIS A 427 15.50 -48.24 37.13
CA HIS A 427 15.79 -49.67 37.05
C HIS A 427 15.05 -50.35 35.88
N GLU A 428 13.71 -50.20 35.82
CA GLU A 428 12.88 -50.79 34.76
C GLU A 428 13.33 -50.37 33.34
N ILE A 429 13.64 -49.10 33.14
CA ILE A 429 14.03 -48.55 31.83
C ILE A 429 15.42 -49.01 31.44
N LEU A 430 16.39 -48.99 32.36
CA LEU A 430 17.75 -49.46 32.10
C LEU A 430 17.77 -50.97 31.82
N THR A 431 16.98 -51.77 32.54
CA THR A 431 16.81 -53.21 32.25
C THR A 431 16.19 -53.44 30.88
N LYS A 432 15.19 -52.64 30.47
CA LYS A 432 14.62 -52.69 29.10
C LYS A 432 15.63 -52.38 28.00
N LEU A 433 16.71 -51.66 28.30
CA LEU A 433 17.82 -51.41 27.38
C LEU A 433 18.87 -52.54 27.39
N GLY A 434 18.56 -53.69 28.01
CA GLY A 434 19.43 -54.87 28.09
C GLY A 434 20.55 -54.76 29.13
N LEU A 435 20.48 -53.80 30.05
CA LEU A 435 21.47 -53.60 31.12
C LEU A 435 21.06 -54.36 32.39
N GLU A 436 22.02 -54.61 33.26
CA GLU A 436 21.80 -55.11 34.63
C GLU A 436 22.19 -54.00 35.61
N PRO A 437 21.32 -52.98 35.81
CA PRO A 437 21.69 -51.78 36.55
C PRO A 437 21.77 -52.06 38.05
N SER A 438 22.86 -51.63 38.69
CA SER A 438 22.96 -51.58 40.15
C SER A 438 22.10 -50.46 40.73
N HIS A 439 21.94 -50.44 42.06
CA HIS A 439 21.27 -49.33 42.73
C HIS A 439 22.00 -47.99 42.50
N GLU A 440 23.33 -48.01 42.48
CA GLU A 440 24.17 -46.84 42.18
C GLU A 440 24.00 -46.36 40.74
N ASP A 441 23.89 -47.27 39.76
CA ASP A 441 23.62 -46.92 38.37
C ASP A 441 22.27 -46.21 38.20
N CYS A 442 21.26 -46.65 38.96
CA CYS A 442 19.93 -46.04 38.96
C CYS A 442 19.96 -44.63 39.58
N LEU A 443 20.69 -44.46 40.70
CA LEU A 443 20.91 -43.15 41.34
C LEU A 443 21.66 -42.19 40.42
N ALA A 444 22.72 -42.65 39.78
CA ALA A 444 23.52 -41.86 38.86
C ALA A 444 22.70 -41.46 37.62
N THR A 445 21.95 -42.40 37.03
CA THR A 445 21.05 -42.11 35.89
C THR A 445 19.98 -41.08 36.26
N HIS A 446 19.36 -41.24 37.43
CA HIS A 446 18.42 -40.25 37.96
C HIS A 446 19.06 -38.87 38.13
N ARG A 447 20.29 -38.80 38.65
CA ARG A 447 21.01 -37.53 38.80
C ARG A 447 21.36 -36.88 37.46
N ILE A 448 21.75 -37.67 36.47
CA ILE A 448 22.02 -37.20 35.09
C ILE A 448 20.74 -36.61 34.49
N CYS A 449 19.60 -37.30 34.61
CA CYS A 449 18.30 -36.77 34.17
C CYS A 449 18.02 -35.41 34.80
N GLN A 450 18.15 -35.29 36.13
CA GLN A 450 17.95 -34.04 36.86
C GLN A 450 18.85 -32.91 36.34
N ILE A 451 20.13 -33.18 36.08
CA ILE A 451 21.08 -32.16 35.59
C ILE A 451 20.66 -31.68 34.21
N VAL A 452 20.36 -32.59 33.27
CA VAL A 452 20.00 -32.26 31.90
C VAL A 452 18.69 -31.48 31.84
N SER A 453 17.65 -31.92 32.56
CA SER A 453 16.35 -31.24 32.57
C SER A 453 16.39 -29.91 33.33
N THR A 454 17.18 -29.79 34.40
CA THR A 454 17.40 -28.52 35.12
C THR A 454 18.14 -27.51 34.25
N ARG A 455 19.17 -27.94 33.51
CA ARG A 455 19.86 -27.08 32.54
C ARG A 455 18.87 -26.56 31.50
N SER A 456 18.05 -27.44 30.93
CA SER A 456 17.02 -27.06 29.95
C SER A 456 16.05 -26.00 30.51
N ALA A 457 15.52 -26.22 31.72
CA ALA A 457 14.63 -25.26 32.38
C ALA A 457 15.32 -23.91 32.68
N ASN A 458 16.60 -23.93 33.06
CA ASN A 458 17.38 -22.73 33.35
C ASN A 458 17.67 -21.91 32.10
N LEU A 459 18.09 -22.56 31.01
CA LEU A 459 18.35 -21.88 29.74
C LEU A 459 17.07 -21.24 29.18
N CYS A 460 15.96 -21.99 29.19
CA CYS A 460 14.65 -21.47 28.78
C CYS A 460 14.17 -20.31 29.68
N GLY A 461 14.40 -20.41 30.99
CA GLY A 461 14.07 -19.35 31.93
C GLY A 461 14.92 -18.08 31.74
N ALA A 462 16.19 -18.23 31.37
CA ALA A 462 17.10 -17.11 31.12
C ALA A 462 16.71 -16.33 29.86
N THR A 463 16.41 -17.01 28.75
CA THR A 463 15.97 -16.33 27.53
C THR A 463 14.59 -15.70 27.70
N LEU A 464 13.66 -16.37 28.38
CA LEU A 464 12.36 -15.78 28.70
C LEU A 464 12.50 -14.53 29.59
N ALA A 465 13.43 -14.53 30.55
CA ALA A 465 13.69 -13.35 31.37
C ALA A 465 14.22 -12.17 30.56
N ALA A 466 15.00 -12.41 29.49
CA ALA A 466 15.42 -11.35 28.56
C ALA A 466 14.23 -10.74 27.81
N VAL A 467 13.31 -11.57 27.31
CA VAL A 467 12.08 -11.10 26.63
C VAL A 467 11.21 -10.26 27.56
N LEU A 468 10.98 -10.74 28.79
CA LEU A 468 10.20 -10.00 29.77
C LEU A 468 10.87 -8.68 30.18
N ARG A 469 12.21 -8.65 30.25
CA ARG A 469 12.95 -7.40 30.47
C ARG A 469 12.75 -6.42 29.31
N ARG A 470 12.78 -6.89 28.07
CA ARG A 470 12.48 -6.06 26.89
C ARG A 470 11.07 -5.46 26.96
N ILE A 471 10.06 -6.25 27.31
CA ILE A 471 8.69 -5.75 27.49
C ILE A 471 8.62 -4.71 28.62
N LYS A 472 9.33 -4.93 29.72
CA LYS A 472 9.44 -3.97 30.82
C LYS A 472 10.02 -2.63 30.34
N GLU A 473 11.12 -2.66 29.59
CA GLU A 473 11.78 -1.49 29.02
C GLU A 473 10.87 -0.75 28.04
N ASN A 474 10.19 -1.47 27.14
CA ASN A 474 9.25 -0.89 26.18
C ASN A 474 8.10 -0.11 26.86
N LYS A 475 7.59 -0.65 27.98
CA LYS A 475 6.55 -0.01 28.79
C LYS A 475 7.07 1.13 29.67
N GLY A 476 8.39 1.24 29.86
CA GLY A 476 8.99 2.24 30.74
C GLY A 476 8.54 2.12 32.20
N VAL A 477 8.29 0.90 32.70
CA VAL A 477 7.79 0.65 34.06
C VAL A 477 8.84 0.02 34.97
N ASP A 478 8.83 0.41 36.24
CA ASP A 478 9.75 -0.17 37.25
C ASP A 478 9.42 -1.61 37.62
N ARG A 479 8.13 -1.98 37.58
CA ARG A 479 7.61 -3.32 37.84
C ARG A 479 6.69 -3.77 36.71
N LEU A 480 7.07 -4.86 36.04
CA LEU A 480 6.24 -5.46 34.99
C LEU A 480 5.23 -6.43 35.60
N ARG A 481 3.96 -6.30 35.21
CA ARG A 481 2.94 -7.34 35.34
C ARG A 481 2.60 -7.86 33.96
N SER A 482 2.79 -9.15 33.72
CA SER A 482 2.56 -9.76 32.41
C SER A 482 2.25 -11.25 32.55
N THR A 483 1.55 -11.79 31.56
CA THR A 483 1.20 -13.21 31.47
C THR A 483 1.96 -13.87 30.33
N VAL A 484 2.49 -15.06 30.59
CA VAL A 484 3.14 -15.95 29.61
C VAL A 484 2.21 -17.13 29.35
N GLY A 485 1.68 -17.21 28.14
CA GLY A 485 0.96 -18.39 27.66
C GLY A 485 1.96 -19.50 27.32
N VAL A 486 1.76 -20.71 27.86
CA VAL A 486 2.70 -21.82 27.67
C VAL A 486 2.02 -23.07 27.15
N ASP A 487 2.63 -23.70 26.15
CA ASP A 487 2.31 -25.04 25.67
C ASP A 487 3.60 -25.87 25.46
N GLY A 488 3.43 -27.17 25.19
CA GLY A 488 4.50 -28.11 24.88
C GLY A 488 4.57 -29.29 25.84
N SER A 489 4.91 -30.45 25.27
CA SER A 489 4.90 -31.74 25.98
C SER A 489 5.87 -31.79 27.17
N VAL A 490 7.05 -31.16 27.07
CA VAL A 490 8.04 -31.15 28.16
C VAL A 490 7.52 -30.33 29.34
N TYR A 491 7.03 -29.12 29.08
CA TYR A 491 6.45 -28.27 30.12
C TYR A 491 5.23 -28.93 30.77
N LYS A 492 4.38 -29.57 29.97
CA LYS A 492 3.13 -30.19 30.45
C LYS A 492 3.32 -31.49 31.23
N LYS A 493 4.24 -32.35 30.80
CA LYS A 493 4.36 -33.75 31.29
C LYS A 493 5.53 -33.98 32.25
N HIS A 494 6.58 -33.16 32.22
CA HIS A 494 7.74 -33.35 33.09
C HIS A 494 7.46 -32.85 34.52
N PRO A 495 7.67 -33.67 35.58
CA PRO A 495 7.19 -33.38 36.93
C PRO A 495 7.78 -32.10 37.57
N HIS A 496 8.99 -31.72 37.17
CA HIS A 496 9.71 -30.60 37.79
C HIS A 496 10.03 -29.43 36.85
N PHE A 497 9.73 -29.54 35.56
CA PHE A 497 10.23 -28.60 34.56
C PHE A 497 9.63 -27.21 34.75
N ALA A 498 8.30 -27.11 34.78
CA ALA A 498 7.58 -25.85 34.97
C ALA A 498 8.02 -25.15 36.27
N ARG A 499 8.09 -25.89 37.39
CA ARG A 499 8.53 -25.35 38.69
C ARG A 499 9.94 -24.75 38.63
N ARG A 500 10.88 -25.45 37.98
CA ARG A 500 12.28 -24.99 37.82
C ARG A 500 12.34 -23.75 36.93
N LEU A 501 11.65 -23.76 35.79
CA LEU A 501 11.58 -22.61 34.88
C LEU A 501 11.02 -21.37 35.59
N HIS A 502 9.90 -21.50 36.29
CA HIS A 502 9.29 -20.39 37.04
C HIS A 502 10.23 -19.84 38.11
N LYS A 503 10.92 -20.72 38.84
CA LYS A 503 11.89 -20.31 39.86
C LYS A 503 13.05 -19.53 39.25
N THR A 504 13.56 -19.96 38.10
CA THR A 504 14.64 -19.26 37.40
C THR A 504 14.21 -17.88 36.91
N VAL A 505 13.03 -17.78 36.29
CA VAL A 505 12.48 -16.47 35.84
C VAL A 505 12.31 -15.52 37.01
N ARG A 506 11.70 -15.95 38.12
CA ARG A 506 11.53 -15.11 39.33
C ARG A 506 12.86 -14.70 39.94
N LYS A 507 13.88 -15.55 39.86
CA LYS A 507 15.23 -15.22 40.34
C LYS A 507 15.91 -14.14 39.49
N LEU A 508 15.71 -14.18 38.17
CA LEU A 508 16.31 -13.23 37.22
C LEU A 508 15.53 -11.91 37.11
N LEU A 509 14.26 -11.91 37.48
CA LEU A 509 13.36 -10.76 37.48
C LEU A 509 12.60 -10.67 38.82
N PRO A 510 13.29 -10.35 39.94
CA PRO A 510 12.68 -10.32 41.26
C PRO A 510 11.59 -9.25 41.40
N ASP A 511 11.71 -8.16 40.65
CA ASP A 511 10.81 -7.01 40.72
C ASP A 511 9.61 -7.11 39.76
N CYS A 512 9.38 -8.27 39.14
CA CYS A 512 8.33 -8.47 38.14
C CYS A 512 7.33 -9.54 38.59
N GLU A 513 6.06 -9.34 38.27
CA GLU A 513 4.97 -10.26 38.55
C GLU A 513 4.56 -10.99 37.28
N ILE A 514 5.08 -12.21 37.14
CA ILE A 514 4.90 -13.02 35.93
C ILE A 514 3.95 -14.18 36.22
N ARG A 515 2.80 -14.17 35.53
CA ARG A 515 1.84 -15.28 35.57
C ARG A 515 2.10 -16.23 34.42
N PHE A 516 2.05 -17.53 34.69
CA PHE A 516 2.15 -18.56 33.66
C PHE A 516 0.78 -19.22 33.48
N VAL A 517 0.22 -19.12 32.27
CA VAL A 517 -1.07 -19.71 31.92
C VAL A 517 -0.83 -20.84 30.94
N ARG A 518 -1.41 -22.02 31.21
CA ARG A 518 -1.28 -23.18 30.33
C ARG A 518 -2.35 -23.10 29.26
N SER A 519 -1.97 -23.31 28.00
CA SER A 519 -2.96 -23.57 26.96
C SER A 519 -3.40 -25.03 27.05
N GLU A 520 -4.63 -25.30 27.46
CA GLU A 520 -5.18 -26.66 27.54
C GLU A 520 -5.47 -27.22 26.13
N ASP A 521 -6.08 -26.40 25.26
CA ASP A 521 -6.53 -26.79 23.92
C ASP A 521 -5.46 -26.64 22.82
N GLY A 522 -4.27 -26.16 23.17
CA GLY A 522 -3.14 -25.96 22.25
C GLY A 522 -3.21 -24.65 21.48
N SER A 523 -2.64 -24.61 20.28
CA SER A 523 -2.58 -23.38 19.46
C SER A 523 -3.88 -23.08 18.69
N GLY A 524 -4.78 -24.07 18.59
CA GLY A 524 -5.94 -24.02 17.70
C GLY A 524 -6.96 -22.92 18.00
N LYS A 525 -7.28 -22.66 19.29
CA LYS A 525 -8.18 -21.56 19.70
C LYS A 525 -7.61 -20.22 19.25
N GLY A 526 -6.34 -19.97 19.52
CA GLY A 526 -5.65 -18.73 19.14
C GLY A 526 -5.53 -18.56 17.63
N ALA A 527 -5.26 -19.64 16.88
CA ALA A 527 -5.29 -19.61 15.42
C ALA A 527 -6.68 -19.20 14.90
N ALA A 528 -7.76 -19.76 15.45
CA ALA A 528 -9.12 -19.36 15.08
C ALA A 528 -9.42 -17.88 15.40
N MET A 529 -8.91 -17.34 16.51
CA MET A 529 -9.05 -15.91 16.82
C MET A 529 -8.34 -15.02 15.80
N VAL A 530 -7.13 -15.39 15.38
CA VAL A 530 -6.40 -14.68 14.32
C VAL A 530 -7.15 -14.77 12.98
N THR A 531 -7.65 -15.97 12.64
CA THR A 531 -8.49 -16.21 11.46
C THR A 531 -9.73 -15.32 11.44
N ALA A 532 -10.43 -15.16 12.55
CA ALA A 532 -11.61 -14.31 12.63
C ALA A 532 -11.29 -12.84 12.29
N VAL A 533 -10.17 -12.31 12.82
CA VAL A 533 -9.73 -10.95 12.51
C VAL A 533 -9.28 -10.82 11.05
N ALA A 534 -8.48 -11.77 10.55
CA ALA A 534 -8.02 -11.78 9.16
C ALA A 534 -9.20 -11.83 8.18
N TYR A 535 -10.19 -12.68 8.45
CA TYR A 535 -11.42 -12.80 7.66
C TYR A 535 -12.20 -11.48 7.62
N ARG A 536 -12.35 -10.81 8.77
CA ARG A 536 -13.00 -9.49 8.85
C ARG A 536 -12.26 -8.45 8.02
N LEU A 537 -10.93 -8.36 8.14
CA LEU A 537 -10.13 -7.41 7.37
C LEU A 537 -10.20 -7.69 5.86
N ALA A 538 -10.19 -8.97 5.46
CA ALA A 538 -10.37 -9.37 4.06
C ALA A 538 -11.77 -8.99 3.54
N ALA A 539 -12.82 -9.18 4.34
CA ALA A 539 -14.17 -8.75 3.99
C ALA A 539 -14.30 -7.23 3.85
N GLN A 540 -13.70 -6.47 4.78
CA GLN A 540 -13.64 -5.00 4.71
C GLN A 540 -12.87 -4.53 3.47
N HIS A 541 -11.73 -5.15 3.17
CA HIS A 541 -10.96 -4.86 1.95
C HIS A 541 -11.80 -5.14 0.69
N LYS A 542 -12.47 -6.29 0.63
CA LYS A 542 -13.37 -6.63 -0.49
C LYS A 542 -14.52 -5.64 -0.63
N ALA A 543 -15.08 -5.15 0.48
CA ALA A 543 -16.13 -4.14 0.46
C ALA A 543 -15.62 -2.79 -0.09
N ARG A 544 -14.43 -2.33 0.33
CA ARG A 544 -13.78 -1.14 -0.21
C ARG A 544 -13.52 -1.29 -1.72
N GLN A 545 -12.90 -2.40 -2.12
CA GLN A 545 -12.61 -2.67 -3.54
C GLN A 545 -13.87 -2.67 -4.40
N LYS A 546 -14.98 -3.24 -3.91
CA LYS A 546 -16.26 -3.23 -4.65
C LYS A 546 -16.74 -1.80 -4.96
N ILE A 547 -16.55 -0.87 -4.03
CA ILE A 547 -16.92 0.53 -4.22
C ILE A 547 -15.96 1.22 -5.20
N LEU A 548 -14.65 1.01 -5.02
CA LEU A 548 -13.63 1.61 -5.89
C LEU A 548 -13.66 1.07 -7.32
N GLU A 549 -14.07 -0.18 -7.53
CA GLU A 549 -14.18 -0.79 -8.86
C GLU A 549 -15.18 -0.06 -9.75
N ALA A 550 -16.24 0.53 -9.17
CA ALA A 550 -17.22 1.32 -9.93
C ALA A 550 -16.61 2.61 -10.53
N LEU A 551 -15.47 3.08 -10.02
CA LEU A 551 -14.74 4.22 -10.57
C LEU A 551 -13.70 3.81 -11.62
N LYS A 552 -13.37 2.52 -11.75
CA LYS A 552 -12.37 2.06 -12.72
C LYS A 552 -13.02 1.91 -14.09
N LEU A 553 -12.42 2.56 -15.10
CA LEU A 553 -12.90 2.50 -16.47
C LEU A 553 -12.10 1.47 -17.26
N SER A 554 -12.82 0.56 -17.91
CA SER A 554 -12.27 -0.37 -18.89
C SER A 554 -11.88 0.36 -20.19
N HIS A 555 -10.99 -0.26 -20.98
CA HIS A 555 -10.61 0.26 -22.29
C HIS A 555 -11.81 0.43 -23.23
N GLU A 556 -12.78 -0.49 -23.19
CA GLU A 556 -14.01 -0.42 -23.99
C GLU A 556 -14.89 0.77 -23.58
N GLN A 557 -15.06 1.02 -22.28
CA GLN A 557 -15.78 2.20 -21.79
C GLN A 557 -15.11 3.49 -22.25
N LEU A 558 -13.77 3.56 -22.24
CA LEU A 558 -13.04 4.74 -22.69
C LEU A 558 -13.19 4.99 -24.20
N LEU A 559 -13.18 3.94 -25.03
CA LEU A 559 -13.49 4.05 -26.46
C LEU A 559 -14.91 4.57 -26.69
N GLU A 560 -15.86 4.11 -25.88
CA GLU A 560 -17.25 4.58 -25.97
C GLU A 560 -17.39 6.05 -25.54
N VAL A 561 -16.69 6.48 -24.48
CA VAL A 561 -16.62 7.90 -24.08
C VAL A 561 -16.06 8.76 -25.22
N LYS A 562 -14.95 8.32 -25.83
CA LYS A 562 -14.36 8.99 -27.01
C LYS A 562 -15.37 9.10 -28.15
N ARG A 563 -16.08 8.02 -28.47
CA ARG A 563 -17.10 8.00 -29.54
C ARG A 563 -18.25 8.96 -29.23
N ARG A 564 -18.74 8.98 -27.99
CA ARG A 564 -19.81 9.88 -27.55
C ARG A 564 -19.37 11.35 -27.61
N MET A 565 -18.14 11.66 -27.18
CA MET A 565 -17.57 13.00 -27.33
C MET A 565 -17.53 13.43 -28.81
N ARG A 566 -17.04 12.56 -29.70
CA ARG A 566 -16.99 12.82 -31.15
C ARG A 566 -18.37 13.17 -31.73
N VAL A 567 -19.43 12.48 -31.28
CA VAL A 567 -20.82 12.75 -31.70
C VAL A 567 -21.33 14.10 -31.17
N GLU A 568 -21.05 14.42 -29.90
CA GLU A 568 -21.47 15.71 -29.33
C GLU A 568 -20.73 16.89 -29.97
N MET A 569 -19.47 16.71 -30.39
CA MET A 569 -18.74 17.70 -31.19
C MET A 569 -19.47 18.01 -32.52
N GLU A 570 -19.89 16.98 -33.26
CA GLU A 570 -20.64 17.19 -34.52
C GLU A 570 -21.97 17.89 -34.28
N LYS A 571 -22.71 17.50 -33.23
CA LYS A 571 -23.97 18.18 -32.87
C LYS A 571 -23.76 19.64 -32.52
N GLY A 572 -22.67 19.98 -31.85
CA GLY A 572 -22.35 21.36 -31.47
C GLY A 572 -21.99 22.23 -32.67
N LEU A 573 -21.34 21.66 -33.69
CA LEU A 573 -20.97 22.37 -34.91
C LEU A 573 -22.15 22.54 -35.89
N GLY A 574 -23.07 21.58 -35.94
CA GLY A 574 -24.22 21.60 -36.84
C GLY A 574 -25.26 22.67 -36.50
N LYS A 575 -25.67 23.48 -37.48
CA LYS A 575 -26.57 24.63 -37.29
C LYS A 575 -27.94 24.23 -36.76
N GLU A 576 -28.49 23.12 -37.24
CA GLU A 576 -29.80 22.59 -36.81
C GLU A 576 -29.76 21.97 -35.40
N THR A 577 -28.61 21.42 -35.00
CA THR A 577 -28.44 20.67 -33.74
C THR A 577 -27.86 21.50 -32.60
N HIS A 578 -27.16 22.60 -32.90
CA HIS A 578 -26.41 23.41 -31.94
C HIS A 578 -27.25 23.89 -30.73
N ALA A 579 -28.50 24.31 -30.97
CA ALA A 579 -29.38 24.80 -29.90
C ALA A 579 -29.61 23.75 -28.80
N LYS A 580 -29.67 22.45 -29.17
CA LYS A 580 -29.89 21.32 -28.25
C LYS A 580 -28.60 20.64 -27.80
N ALA A 581 -27.46 20.91 -28.45
CA ALA A 581 -26.17 20.33 -28.11
C ALA A 581 -25.72 20.79 -26.72
N THR A 582 -25.13 19.88 -25.94
CA THR A 582 -24.55 20.21 -24.62
C THR A 582 -23.11 20.68 -24.75
N VAL A 583 -22.32 20.05 -25.63
CA VAL A 583 -21.00 20.56 -26.03
C VAL A 583 -21.24 21.63 -27.10
N LYS A 584 -20.92 22.89 -26.79
CA LYS A 584 -21.39 24.03 -27.58
C LYS A 584 -20.57 24.31 -28.82
N MET A 585 -19.28 23.98 -28.84
CA MET A 585 -18.41 24.19 -30.02
C MET A 585 -18.47 25.64 -30.52
N LEU A 586 -18.21 26.58 -29.61
CA LEU A 586 -18.35 28.01 -29.80
C LEU A 586 -17.26 28.56 -30.75
N PRO A 587 -17.63 29.28 -31.82
CA PRO A 587 -16.69 30.01 -32.67
C PRO A 587 -15.95 31.10 -31.89
N THR A 588 -14.63 31.20 -32.09
CA THR A 588 -13.77 32.17 -31.37
C THR A 588 -13.31 33.33 -32.24
N TYR A 589 -13.56 33.27 -33.55
CA TYR A 589 -13.06 34.23 -34.55
C TYR A 589 -11.53 34.32 -34.65
N VAL A 590 -10.80 33.38 -34.03
CA VAL A 590 -9.36 33.21 -34.23
C VAL A 590 -9.12 32.24 -35.39
N CYS A 591 -8.77 32.77 -36.56
CA CYS A 591 -8.69 31.98 -37.81
C CYS A 591 -7.29 31.40 -38.12
N SER A 592 -6.25 31.78 -37.37
CA SER A 592 -4.90 31.27 -37.55
C SER A 592 -4.11 31.27 -36.24
N THR A 593 -3.18 30.33 -36.12
CA THR A 593 -2.13 30.35 -35.09
C THR A 593 -1.09 31.45 -35.38
N PRO A 594 -0.22 31.80 -34.41
CA PRO A 594 0.83 32.78 -34.66
C PRO A 594 1.76 32.34 -35.80
N ASP A 595 2.20 33.28 -36.64
CA ASP A 595 3.10 33.04 -37.77
C ASP A 595 4.50 33.65 -37.57
N GLY A 596 4.69 34.38 -36.48
CA GLY A 596 5.94 35.03 -36.11
C GLY A 596 6.12 36.41 -36.73
N THR A 597 5.10 36.96 -37.38
CA THR A 597 5.10 38.37 -37.85
C THR A 597 4.57 39.34 -36.80
N GLU A 598 4.00 38.84 -35.69
CA GLU A 598 3.42 39.62 -34.62
C GLU A 598 4.46 40.56 -33.98
N LYS A 599 4.06 41.81 -33.71
CA LYS A 599 4.90 42.83 -33.06
C LYS A 599 4.04 43.87 -32.38
N GLY A 600 4.52 44.44 -31.28
CA GLY A 600 3.84 45.52 -30.55
C GLY A 600 3.90 45.34 -29.04
N ASP A 601 3.30 46.30 -28.34
CA ASP A 601 3.12 46.27 -26.89
C ASP A 601 1.61 46.14 -26.63
N PHE A 602 1.24 45.13 -25.85
CA PHE A 602 -0.15 44.74 -25.63
C PHE A 602 -0.43 44.57 -24.14
N LEU A 603 -1.62 44.98 -23.72
CA LEU A 603 -2.16 44.58 -22.43
C LEU A 603 -2.92 43.27 -22.57
N ALA A 604 -2.82 42.41 -21.57
CA ALA A 604 -3.68 41.25 -21.47
C ALA A 604 -4.28 41.15 -20.08
N LEU A 605 -5.56 40.78 -20.02
CA LEU A 605 -6.26 40.42 -18.79
C LEU A 605 -6.44 38.91 -18.76
N ASP A 606 -6.35 38.32 -17.57
CA ASP A 606 -6.59 36.91 -17.37
C ASP A 606 -7.50 36.68 -16.17
N LEU A 607 -8.78 36.42 -16.48
CA LEU A 607 -9.85 36.20 -15.52
C LEU A 607 -10.48 34.81 -15.74
N GLY A 608 -10.20 33.89 -14.83
CA GLY A 608 -10.77 32.54 -14.89
C GLY A 608 -10.85 31.77 -13.58
N GLY A 609 -10.33 32.33 -12.50
CA GLY A 609 -10.33 31.78 -11.13
C GLY A 609 -10.17 32.91 -10.11
N THR A 610 -9.75 32.59 -8.88
CA THR A 610 -9.55 33.58 -7.80
C THR A 610 -8.36 34.52 -8.00
N ASN A 611 -7.39 34.11 -8.82
CA ASN A 611 -6.23 34.91 -9.19
C ASN A 611 -6.48 35.58 -10.53
N PHE A 612 -6.79 36.87 -10.49
CA PHE A 612 -6.87 37.73 -11.67
C PHE A 612 -5.48 38.24 -12.02
N ARG A 613 -5.10 38.25 -13.30
CA ARG A 613 -3.80 38.79 -13.72
C ARG A 613 -3.98 39.91 -14.73
N VAL A 614 -3.19 40.96 -14.57
CA VAL A 614 -2.98 42.00 -15.57
C VAL A 614 -1.56 41.87 -16.08
N LEU A 615 -1.40 41.83 -17.40
CA LEU A 615 -0.12 41.60 -18.07
C LEU A 615 0.18 42.71 -19.08
N LEU A 616 1.46 43.08 -19.18
CA LEU A 616 2.04 43.80 -20.31
C LEU A 616 2.90 42.81 -21.08
N VAL A 617 2.61 42.62 -22.36
CA VAL A 617 3.33 41.72 -23.26
C VAL A 617 3.92 42.53 -24.40
N ARG A 618 5.25 42.49 -24.51
CA ARG A 618 6.00 43.16 -25.58
C ARG A 618 6.51 42.12 -26.55
N VAL A 619 5.94 42.11 -27.75
CA VAL A 619 6.33 41.21 -28.83
C VAL A 619 7.28 41.98 -29.77
N ARG A 620 8.46 41.41 -30.01
CA ARG A 620 9.48 42.01 -30.89
C ARG A 620 9.77 41.08 -32.06
N ASN A 621 9.75 41.63 -33.27
CA ASN A 621 10.07 40.93 -34.51
C ASN A 621 11.49 41.34 -34.97
N GLY A 622 12.41 40.37 -35.11
CA GLY A 622 13.83 40.59 -35.45
C GLY A 622 14.70 39.32 -35.36
N MET A 623 16.03 39.43 -35.54
CA MET A 623 16.97 38.29 -35.52
C MET A 623 16.96 37.47 -34.22
N ARG A 624 16.43 38.03 -33.12
CA ARG A 624 16.09 37.31 -31.89
C ARG A 624 14.61 37.52 -31.63
N ARG A 625 13.76 36.57 -32.04
CA ARG A 625 12.35 36.51 -31.60
C ARG A 625 12.34 36.52 -30.07
N GLY A 626 11.57 37.43 -29.48
CA GLY A 626 11.52 37.58 -28.03
C GLY A 626 10.17 38.15 -27.60
N VAL A 627 9.62 37.56 -26.54
CA VAL A 627 8.42 38.06 -25.85
C VAL A 627 8.87 38.44 -24.46
N GLU A 628 8.77 39.72 -24.12
CA GLU A 628 8.99 40.23 -22.76
C GLU A 628 7.63 40.38 -22.07
N MET A 629 7.49 39.83 -20.87
CA MET A 629 6.24 39.84 -20.12
C MET A 629 6.44 40.40 -18.73
N HIS A 630 5.56 41.32 -18.35
CA HIS A 630 5.41 41.79 -16.97
C HIS A 630 3.98 41.49 -16.54
N ASN A 631 3.78 40.99 -15.32
CA ASN A 631 2.44 40.73 -14.82
C ASN A 631 2.33 41.03 -13.32
N LYS A 632 1.10 41.29 -12.88
CA LYS A 632 0.74 41.41 -11.47
C LYS A 632 -0.52 40.61 -11.20
N ILE A 633 -0.51 39.86 -10.10
CA ILE A 633 -1.63 39.04 -9.64
C ILE A 633 -2.45 39.84 -8.64
N TYR A 634 -3.75 39.83 -8.83
CA TYR A 634 -4.74 40.44 -7.96
C TYR A 634 -5.72 39.37 -7.47
N SER A 635 -6.03 39.41 -6.19
CA SER A 635 -7.09 38.57 -5.63
C SER A 635 -8.46 39.21 -5.88
N ILE A 636 -9.45 38.40 -6.25
CA ILE A 636 -10.85 38.82 -6.28
C ILE A 636 -11.54 38.24 -5.04
N PRO A 637 -11.99 39.08 -4.09
CA PRO A 637 -12.76 38.63 -2.93
C PRO A 637 -14.02 37.87 -3.36
N LEU A 638 -14.41 36.87 -2.57
CA LEU A 638 -15.60 36.05 -2.85
C LEU A 638 -16.88 36.90 -2.93
N GLU A 639 -16.95 37.94 -2.09
CA GLU A 639 -18.03 38.92 -2.05
C GLU A 639 -18.20 39.64 -3.40
N ILE A 640 -17.09 39.92 -4.10
CA ILE A 640 -17.09 40.53 -5.44
C ILE A 640 -17.40 39.48 -6.52
N MET A 641 -16.83 38.27 -6.40
CA MET A 641 -17.11 37.17 -7.34
C MET A 641 -18.60 36.77 -7.41
N GLN A 642 -19.33 37.00 -6.32
CA GLN A 642 -20.76 36.67 -6.16
C GLN A 642 -21.65 37.90 -5.95
N GLY A 643 -21.08 39.11 -6.08
CA GLY A 643 -21.77 40.38 -5.93
C GLY A 643 -22.48 40.82 -7.21
N THR A 644 -22.40 42.10 -7.54
CA THR A 644 -22.92 42.64 -8.80
C THR A 644 -21.87 42.66 -9.90
N GLY A 645 -22.32 42.65 -11.16
CA GLY A 645 -21.43 42.83 -12.31
C GLY A 645 -20.69 44.16 -12.28
N GLU A 646 -21.37 45.23 -11.87
CA GLU A 646 -20.77 46.55 -11.71
C GLU A 646 -19.58 46.51 -10.74
N GLU A 647 -19.75 45.96 -9.53
CA GLU A 647 -18.67 45.80 -8.55
C GLU A 647 -17.50 44.93 -9.07
N LEU A 648 -17.81 43.86 -9.81
CA LEU A 648 -16.79 42.97 -10.38
C LEU A 648 -15.93 43.70 -11.43
N PHE A 649 -16.56 44.38 -12.38
CA PHE A 649 -15.84 45.09 -13.43
C PHE A 649 -15.16 46.36 -12.92
N ASP A 650 -15.72 47.04 -11.91
CA ASP A 650 -15.05 48.16 -11.22
C ASP A 650 -13.78 47.68 -10.50
N HIS A 651 -13.81 46.51 -9.86
CA HIS A 651 -12.62 45.90 -9.26
C HIS A 651 -11.57 45.52 -10.30
N ILE A 652 -11.98 44.98 -11.45
CA ILE A 652 -11.07 44.67 -12.57
C ILE A 652 -10.39 45.95 -13.06
N VAL A 653 -11.16 47.01 -13.29
CA VAL A 653 -10.63 48.32 -13.71
C VAL A 653 -9.73 48.91 -12.63
N HIS A 654 -10.07 48.75 -11.34
CA HIS A 654 -9.20 49.09 -10.20
C HIS A 654 -7.79 48.51 -10.37
N CYS A 655 -7.72 47.19 -10.54
CA CYS A 655 -6.48 46.45 -10.74
C CYS A 655 -5.70 46.86 -12.00
N ILE A 656 -6.39 47.23 -13.08
CA ILE A 656 -5.74 47.71 -14.31
C ILE A 656 -5.03 49.05 -14.07
N SER A 657 -5.68 50.03 -13.43
CA SER A 657 -5.03 51.33 -13.14
C SER A 657 -3.82 51.15 -12.21
N ASP A 658 -3.96 50.33 -11.16
CA ASP A 658 -2.84 50.02 -10.26
C ASP A 658 -1.66 49.38 -11.01
N PHE A 659 -1.95 48.51 -11.98
CA PHE A 659 -0.91 47.91 -12.83
C PHE A 659 -0.24 48.93 -13.76
N LEU A 660 -1.03 49.80 -14.40
CA LEU A 660 -0.51 50.85 -15.28
C LEU A 660 0.35 51.85 -14.53
N GLU A 661 -0.04 52.21 -13.30
CA GLU A 661 0.75 53.05 -12.40
C GLU A 661 2.05 52.36 -11.98
N TYR A 662 1.98 51.08 -11.61
CA TYR A 662 3.15 50.26 -11.28
C TYR A 662 4.16 50.18 -12.43
N MET A 663 3.68 50.07 -13.67
CA MET A 663 4.53 50.02 -14.87
C MET A 663 5.00 51.40 -15.36
N GLY A 664 4.52 52.49 -14.76
CA GLY A 664 4.86 53.86 -15.17
C GLY A 664 4.27 54.26 -16.52
N MET A 665 3.10 53.72 -16.90
CA MET A 665 2.47 53.89 -18.22
C MET A 665 1.10 54.60 -18.14
N LYS A 666 0.90 55.44 -17.11
CA LYS A 666 -0.36 56.18 -16.92
C LYS A 666 -0.58 57.12 -18.12
N GLY A 667 -1.74 57.03 -18.77
CA GLY A 667 -2.12 57.85 -19.94
C GLY A 667 -1.77 57.26 -21.32
N VAL A 668 -1.20 56.06 -21.41
CA VAL A 668 -0.99 55.36 -22.68
C VAL A 668 -2.19 54.47 -23.00
N SER A 669 -2.81 54.64 -24.17
CA SER A 669 -3.82 53.71 -24.69
C SER A 669 -3.11 52.57 -25.42
N LEU A 670 -3.25 51.35 -24.88
CA LEU A 670 -2.67 50.13 -25.44
C LEU A 670 -3.78 49.18 -25.90
N PRO A 671 -3.57 48.42 -26.99
CA PRO A 671 -4.48 47.36 -27.38
C PRO A 671 -4.53 46.28 -26.29
N LEU A 672 -5.74 45.86 -25.93
CA LEU A 672 -6.01 44.93 -24.84
C LEU A 672 -6.67 43.65 -25.35
N GLY A 673 -6.09 42.51 -24.96
CA GLY A 673 -6.69 41.19 -25.07
C GLY A 673 -7.28 40.74 -23.74
N PHE A 674 -8.57 40.45 -23.70
CA PHE A 674 -9.27 40.03 -22.50
C PHE A 674 -9.43 38.50 -22.49
N THR A 675 -8.58 37.79 -21.75
CA THR A 675 -8.84 36.38 -21.44
C THR A 675 -9.94 36.26 -20.40
N PHE A 676 -11.09 35.79 -20.84
CA PHE A 676 -12.28 35.60 -20.04
C PHE A 676 -12.70 34.14 -20.13
N SER A 677 -12.33 33.35 -19.11
CA SER A 677 -12.43 31.90 -19.12
C SER A 677 -13.84 31.38 -18.82
N PHE A 678 -14.87 31.91 -19.47
CA PHE A 678 -16.25 31.47 -19.29
C PHE A 678 -16.92 31.25 -20.65
N PRO A 679 -18.00 30.46 -20.71
CA PRO A 679 -18.74 30.26 -21.95
C PRO A 679 -19.29 31.59 -22.48
N CYS A 680 -18.72 32.10 -23.56
CA CYS A 680 -19.17 33.31 -24.25
C CYS A 680 -19.63 32.98 -25.67
N LYS A 681 -20.80 33.48 -26.04
CA LYS A 681 -21.21 33.53 -27.46
C LYS A 681 -20.54 34.75 -28.08
N GLN A 682 -19.64 34.50 -29.02
CA GLN A 682 -18.99 35.56 -29.79
C GLN A 682 -19.69 35.75 -31.13
N THR A 683 -19.76 37.00 -31.58
CA THR A 683 -20.24 37.47 -32.89
C THR A 683 -19.12 38.11 -33.69
N SER A 684 -18.12 38.64 -32.98
CA SER A 684 -16.83 39.12 -33.48
C SER A 684 -15.74 38.80 -32.44
N LEU A 685 -14.49 39.13 -32.76
CA LEU A 685 -13.38 38.92 -31.82
C LEU A 685 -13.47 39.83 -30.59
N ASP A 686 -14.06 41.02 -30.70
CA ASP A 686 -14.20 42.05 -29.67
C ASP A 686 -15.58 42.10 -29.00
N GLU A 687 -16.43 41.09 -29.21
CA GLU A 687 -17.75 40.96 -28.59
C GLU A 687 -17.91 39.55 -27.98
N GLY A 688 -18.36 39.48 -26.73
CA GLY A 688 -18.51 38.21 -26.01
C GLY A 688 -19.65 38.24 -25.02
N ILE A 689 -20.80 37.69 -25.42
CA ILE A 689 -21.98 37.59 -24.57
C ILE A 689 -21.80 36.42 -23.60
N LEU A 690 -21.73 36.70 -22.30
CA LEU A 690 -21.60 35.66 -21.28
C LEU A 690 -22.88 34.81 -21.27
N LEU A 691 -22.75 33.51 -21.54
CA LEU A 691 -23.89 32.59 -21.55
C LEU A 691 -24.29 32.16 -20.14
N LYS A 692 -23.29 31.75 -19.34
CA LYS A 692 -23.51 31.23 -18.00
C LYS A 692 -22.23 31.29 -17.18
N TRP A 693 -22.35 31.65 -15.91
CA TRP A 693 -21.24 31.54 -14.98
C TRP A 693 -20.86 30.08 -14.66
N THR A 694 -19.57 29.87 -14.42
CA THR A 694 -18.98 28.60 -13.98
C THR A 694 -17.93 28.86 -12.87
N LYS A 695 -17.30 27.79 -12.34
CA LYS A 695 -16.09 27.88 -11.48
C LYS A 695 -16.21 28.78 -10.23
N GLY A 696 -17.43 28.93 -9.69
CA GLY A 696 -17.69 29.66 -8.44
C GLY A 696 -18.09 31.13 -8.58
N PHE A 697 -18.02 31.70 -9.80
CA PHE A 697 -18.54 33.03 -10.08
C PHE A 697 -20.06 33.04 -10.13
N LYS A 698 -20.68 34.15 -9.71
CA LYS A 698 -22.14 34.34 -9.78
C LYS A 698 -22.56 35.81 -9.79
N ALA A 699 -21.69 36.70 -10.28
CA ALA A 699 -21.99 38.13 -10.30
C ALA A 699 -23.28 38.42 -11.11
N THR A 700 -24.21 39.17 -10.50
CA THR A 700 -25.52 39.44 -11.10
C THR A 700 -25.44 40.54 -12.17
N GLY A 701 -26.23 40.44 -13.24
CA GLY A 701 -26.20 41.43 -14.32
C GLY A 701 -25.06 41.24 -15.33
N CYS A 702 -24.39 40.08 -15.32
CA CYS A 702 -23.39 39.72 -16.34
C CYS A 702 -23.91 38.71 -17.36
N GLU A 703 -24.72 37.72 -16.95
CA GLU A 703 -25.22 36.68 -17.87
C GLU A 703 -26.21 37.28 -18.87
N GLY A 704 -25.97 37.07 -20.17
CA GLY A 704 -26.71 37.67 -21.26
C GLY A 704 -26.16 39.00 -21.76
N GLU A 705 -25.19 39.58 -21.06
CA GLU A 705 -24.54 40.85 -21.42
C GLU A 705 -23.19 40.62 -22.10
N ASP A 706 -22.77 41.59 -22.91
CA ASP A 706 -21.43 41.61 -23.51
C ASP A 706 -20.39 42.08 -22.49
N VAL A 707 -19.43 41.19 -22.18
CA VAL A 707 -18.40 41.45 -21.16
C VAL A 707 -17.42 42.54 -21.58
N VAL A 708 -17.27 42.79 -22.89
CA VAL A 708 -16.44 43.89 -23.39
C VAL A 708 -17.14 45.22 -23.14
N SER A 709 -18.45 45.30 -23.38
CA SER A 709 -19.27 46.46 -23.03
C SER A 709 -19.25 46.74 -21.52
N LEU A 710 -19.44 45.73 -20.67
CA LEU A 710 -19.35 45.89 -19.21
C LEU A 710 -17.98 46.42 -18.75
N LEU A 711 -16.89 45.93 -19.35
CA LEU A 711 -15.54 46.44 -19.07
C LEU A 711 -15.37 47.89 -19.54
N LYS A 712 -15.85 48.24 -20.73
CA LYS A 712 -15.80 49.61 -21.27
C LYS A 712 -16.59 50.59 -20.41
N GLU A 713 -17.76 50.20 -19.93
CA GLU A 713 -18.57 51.01 -19.00
C GLU A 713 -17.84 51.24 -17.68
N ALA A 714 -17.19 50.22 -17.12
CA ALA A 714 -16.38 50.35 -15.90
C ALA A 714 -15.17 51.28 -16.09
N ILE A 715 -14.51 51.22 -17.25
CA ILE A 715 -13.43 52.15 -17.60
C ILE A 715 -13.97 53.57 -17.69
N HIS A 716 -15.13 53.76 -18.34
CA HIS A 716 -15.77 55.07 -18.47
C HIS A 716 -16.19 55.67 -17.13
N ARG A 717 -16.76 54.87 -16.22
CA ARG A 717 -17.12 55.31 -14.85
C ARG A 717 -15.94 55.88 -14.07
N ARG A 718 -14.73 55.41 -14.36
CA ARG A 718 -13.52 55.80 -13.61
C ARG A 718 -12.81 57.04 -14.15
N GLU A 719 -12.99 57.37 -15.43
CA GLU A 719 -12.39 58.55 -16.10
C GLU A 719 -10.86 58.74 -15.93
N GLU A 720 -10.10 57.68 -15.62
CA GLU A 720 -8.65 57.76 -15.34
C GLU A 720 -7.76 57.44 -16.54
N PHE A 721 -8.22 56.56 -17.45
CA PHE A 721 -7.45 56.07 -18.60
C PHE A 721 -8.41 55.53 -19.68
N ASP A 722 -7.88 55.31 -20.89
CA ASP A 722 -8.62 54.73 -22.02
C ASP A 722 -7.90 53.48 -22.56
N LEU A 723 -8.64 52.47 -23.01
CA LEU A 723 -8.11 51.21 -23.53
C LEU A 723 -8.88 50.73 -24.76
N ASP A 724 -8.13 50.30 -25.78
CA ASP A 724 -8.70 49.65 -26.96
C ASP A 724 -8.84 48.15 -26.70
N VAL A 725 -10.03 47.70 -26.29
CA VAL A 725 -10.33 46.27 -26.13
C VAL A 725 -10.53 45.65 -27.51
N VAL A 726 -9.54 44.90 -27.98
CA VAL A 726 -9.50 44.37 -29.36
C VAL A 726 -9.98 42.92 -29.44
N ALA A 727 -9.86 42.17 -28.35
CA ALA A 727 -10.23 40.77 -28.35
C ALA A 727 -10.74 40.32 -26.98
N VAL A 728 -11.77 39.48 -26.97
CA VAL A 728 -12.14 38.62 -25.83
C VAL A 728 -11.87 37.17 -26.22
N VAL A 729 -11.17 36.45 -25.34
CA VAL A 729 -10.62 35.12 -25.63
C VAL A 729 -10.81 34.17 -24.47
N ASN A 730 -11.05 32.89 -24.76
CA ASN A 730 -11.06 31.85 -23.74
C ASN A 730 -9.63 31.43 -23.36
N ASP A 731 -9.41 30.99 -22.11
CA ASP A 731 -8.09 30.55 -21.65
C ASP A 731 -7.53 29.35 -22.43
N THR A 732 -8.38 28.44 -22.88
CA THR A 732 -7.97 27.34 -23.77
C THR A 732 -7.35 27.87 -25.06
N VAL A 733 -7.98 28.88 -25.68
CA VAL A 733 -7.53 29.52 -26.92
C VAL A 733 -6.23 30.28 -26.67
N GLY A 734 -6.15 31.06 -25.60
CA GLY A 734 -4.91 31.73 -25.20
C GLY A 734 -3.77 30.74 -24.94
N THR A 735 -4.05 29.60 -24.32
CA THR A 735 -3.05 28.55 -24.08
C THR A 735 -2.57 27.92 -25.39
N MET A 736 -3.49 27.58 -26.30
CA MET A 736 -3.15 27.08 -27.64
C MET A 736 -2.27 28.07 -28.39
N MET A 737 -2.61 29.35 -28.37
CA MET A 737 -1.87 30.40 -29.08
C MET A 737 -0.49 30.67 -28.45
N THR A 738 -0.39 30.56 -27.13
CA THR A 738 0.89 30.66 -26.42
C THR A 738 1.86 29.57 -26.86
N CYS A 739 1.39 28.32 -26.87
CA CYS A 739 2.19 27.17 -27.30
C CYS A 739 2.41 27.17 -28.82
N GLY A 740 1.45 27.64 -29.61
CA GLY A 740 1.55 27.80 -31.07
C GLY A 740 2.61 28.79 -31.53
N TYR A 741 2.97 29.76 -30.69
CA TYR A 741 4.09 30.66 -30.96
C TYR A 741 5.45 29.95 -30.93
N GLU A 742 5.58 28.89 -30.14
CA GLU A 742 6.82 28.12 -29.97
C GLU A 742 6.84 26.87 -30.84
N ASP A 743 5.70 26.20 -30.99
CA ASP A 743 5.54 25.00 -31.78
C ASP A 743 4.43 25.18 -32.85
N PRO A 744 4.77 25.23 -34.14
CA PRO A 744 3.80 25.40 -35.22
C PRO A 744 2.85 24.20 -35.38
N TYR A 745 3.13 23.04 -34.76
CA TYR A 745 2.22 21.90 -34.74
C TYR A 745 1.10 22.05 -33.67
N CYS A 746 1.13 23.11 -32.85
CA CYS A 746 0.15 23.30 -31.79
C CYS A 746 -1.17 23.82 -32.33
N GLU A 747 -2.17 22.95 -32.35
CA GLU A 747 -3.51 23.23 -32.89
C GLU A 747 -4.63 22.88 -31.91
N VAL A 748 -4.27 22.58 -30.67
CA VAL A 748 -5.18 22.22 -29.58
C VAL A 748 -4.75 22.93 -28.30
N GLY A 749 -5.71 23.49 -27.58
CA GLY A 749 -5.53 24.02 -26.23
C GLY A 749 -6.28 23.16 -25.22
N LEU A 750 -5.68 22.91 -24.06
CA LEU A 750 -6.25 22.13 -22.98
C LEU A 750 -6.05 22.84 -21.64
N ILE A 751 -7.13 22.95 -20.87
CA ILE A 751 -7.09 23.41 -19.48
C ILE A 751 -7.54 22.28 -18.56
N VAL A 752 -6.73 22.00 -17.54
CA VAL A 752 -7.07 21.09 -16.44
C VAL A 752 -6.58 21.69 -15.11
N GLY A 753 -7.40 22.56 -14.53
CA GLY A 753 -7.13 23.30 -13.30
C GLY A 753 -8.35 23.29 -12.38
N THR A 754 -8.85 24.47 -12.00
CA THR A 754 -10.12 24.62 -11.26
C THR A 754 -11.28 24.05 -12.08
N GLY A 755 -11.35 24.38 -13.37
CA GLY A 755 -12.23 23.75 -14.36
C GLY A 755 -11.45 22.89 -15.35
N SER A 756 -12.15 22.35 -16.35
CA SER A 756 -11.52 21.68 -17.48
C SER A 756 -12.24 22.02 -18.79
N ASN A 757 -11.47 22.44 -19.78
CA ASN A 757 -11.97 22.78 -21.11
C ASN A 757 -10.91 22.49 -22.19
N ALA A 758 -11.33 22.42 -23.45
CA ALA A 758 -10.42 22.32 -24.60
C ALA A 758 -10.89 23.17 -25.78
N CYS A 759 -9.94 23.55 -26.62
CA CYS A 759 -10.19 24.18 -27.92
C CYS A 759 -9.31 23.54 -29.00
N TYR A 760 -9.67 23.69 -30.27
CA TYR A 760 -8.84 23.24 -31.38
C TYR A 760 -9.15 23.98 -32.69
N MET A 761 -8.22 23.92 -33.65
CA MET A 761 -8.43 24.44 -35.00
C MET A 761 -9.33 23.52 -35.84
N GLU A 762 -10.53 23.99 -36.17
CA GLU A 762 -11.53 23.32 -37.01
C GLU A 762 -11.51 23.88 -38.44
N GLU A 763 -11.90 23.06 -39.42
CA GLU A 763 -12.06 23.49 -40.81
C GLU A 763 -13.34 24.32 -40.96
N MET A 764 -13.28 25.50 -41.60
CA MET A 764 -14.43 26.41 -41.71
C MET A 764 -15.68 25.76 -42.32
N ARG A 765 -15.50 24.89 -43.32
CA ARG A 765 -16.58 24.08 -43.92
C ARG A 765 -17.39 23.23 -42.92
N ASN A 766 -16.87 22.96 -41.73
CA ASN A 766 -17.56 22.20 -40.69
C ASN A 766 -18.24 23.13 -39.66
N VAL A 767 -17.98 24.44 -39.68
CA VAL A 767 -18.48 25.42 -38.71
C VAL A 767 -19.74 26.09 -39.26
N GLU A 768 -20.85 25.35 -39.32
CA GLU A 768 -22.10 25.81 -39.95
C GLU A 768 -22.75 27.04 -39.27
N LEU A 769 -22.23 27.44 -38.11
CA LEU A 769 -22.68 28.60 -37.32
C LEU A 769 -22.13 29.93 -37.84
N VAL A 770 -21.05 29.91 -38.62
CA VAL A 770 -20.39 31.09 -39.18
C VAL A 770 -20.44 30.98 -40.70
N GLU A 771 -20.76 32.07 -41.39
CA GLU A 771 -20.75 32.07 -42.85
C GLU A 771 -19.31 31.98 -43.40
N GLY A 772 -19.12 31.09 -44.39
CA GLY A 772 -17.85 30.93 -45.11
C GLY A 772 -17.24 29.53 -44.92
N ASP A 773 -16.70 28.98 -46.01
CA ASP A 773 -16.17 27.60 -46.03
C ASP A 773 -14.64 27.55 -46.13
N GLU A 774 -13.98 28.69 -46.33
CA GLU A 774 -12.54 28.80 -46.56
C GLU A 774 -11.74 29.01 -45.27
N GLY A 775 -10.61 28.30 -45.15
CA GLY A 775 -9.70 28.44 -44.01
C GLY A 775 -10.15 27.63 -42.80
N ARG A 776 -9.73 28.10 -41.62
CA ARG A 776 -9.92 27.40 -40.34
C ARG A 776 -10.32 28.39 -39.26
N MET A 777 -10.94 27.90 -38.20
CA MET A 777 -11.26 28.69 -37.02
C MET A 777 -11.03 27.87 -35.76
N CYS A 778 -10.46 28.50 -34.74
CA CYS A 778 -10.37 27.89 -33.42
C CYS A 778 -11.77 27.78 -32.80
N ILE A 779 -12.12 26.59 -32.32
CA ILE A 779 -13.39 26.31 -31.65
C ILE A 779 -13.14 26.11 -30.16
N ASN A 780 -13.83 26.89 -29.34
CA ASN A 780 -13.93 26.64 -27.90
C ASN A 780 -15.02 25.59 -27.67
N MET A 781 -14.65 24.40 -27.21
CA MET A 781 -15.60 23.28 -27.12
C MET A 781 -16.65 23.50 -26.03
N GLU A 782 -16.26 24.13 -24.91
CA GLU A 782 -17.00 24.10 -23.65
C GLU A 782 -17.36 22.66 -23.25
N TRP A 783 -16.35 21.78 -23.31
CA TRP A 783 -16.56 20.33 -23.18
C TRP A 783 -17.00 19.89 -21.79
N GLY A 784 -16.96 20.80 -20.80
CA GLY A 784 -17.28 20.51 -19.42
C GLY A 784 -18.74 20.08 -19.25
N ALA A 785 -19.62 20.58 -20.12
CA ALA A 785 -21.03 20.26 -20.21
C ALA A 785 -21.32 18.89 -20.89
N PHE A 786 -20.30 18.18 -21.36
CA PHE A 786 -20.48 16.81 -21.86
C PHE A 786 -21.12 15.93 -20.76
N GLY A 787 -22.10 15.11 -21.13
CA GLY A 787 -22.88 14.31 -20.18
C GLY A 787 -24.09 15.01 -19.55
N ASP A 788 -24.28 16.33 -19.72
CA ASP A 788 -25.45 17.07 -19.20
C ASP A 788 -26.78 16.56 -19.80
N SER A 789 -26.73 15.93 -20.97
CA SER A 789 -27.88 15.27 -21.62
C SER A 789 -28.19 13.88 -21.05
N GLY A 790 -27.37 13.39 -20.11
CA GLY A 790 -27.43 12.03 -19.56
C GLY A 790 -26.59 11.00 -20.31
N CYS A 791 -25.87 11.39 -21.37
CA CYS A 791 -25.07 10.46 -22.18
C CYS A 791 -23.84 9.86 -21.47
N LEU A 792 -23.56 10.25 -20.21
CA LEU A 792 -22.51 9.68 -19.36
C LEU A 792 -23.07 9.04 -18.07
N ASP A 793 -24.40 8.93 -17.92
CA ASP A 793 -25.00 8.45 -16.67
C ASP A 793 -24.67 6.98 -16.35
N ASP A 794 -24.22 6.20 -17.33
CA ASP A 794 -23.76 4.81 -17.16
C ASP A 794 -22.38 4.68 -16.49
N ILE A 795 -21.56 5.74 -16.51
CA ILE A 795 -20.23 5.77 -15.88
C ILE A 795 -20.15 6.69 -14.66
N ARG A 796 -21.21 7.46 -14.40
CA ARG A 796 -21.34 8.29 -13.20
C ARG A 796 -21.69 7.43 -12.00
N THR A 797 -21.03 7.69 -10.88
CA THR A 797 -21.27 6.98 -9.62
C THR A 797 -22.18 7.78 -8.69
N GLU A 798 -22.64 7.15 -7.61
CA GLU A 798 -23.36 7.83 -6.54
C GLU A 798 -22.59 9.01 -5.94
N PHE A 799 -21.25 8.96 -5.96
CA PHE A 799 -20.40 10.05 -5.49
C PHE A 799 -20.41 11.23 -6.45
N ASP A 800 -20.41 10.97 -7.76
CA ASP A 800 -20.51 12.02 -8.79
C ASP A 800 -21.87 12.71 -8.76
N LEU A 801 -22.94 11.95 -8.51
CA LEU A 801 -24.29 12.47 -8.31
C LEU A 801 -24.36 13.36 -7.06
N ALA A 802 -23.80 12.91 -5.93
CA ALA A 802 -23.78 13.70 -4.69
C ALA A 802 -22.99 15.01 -4.84
N VAL A 803 -21.86 14.99 -5.56
CA VAL A 803 -21.09 16.21 -5.86
C VAL A 803 -21.87 17.15 -6.76
N ASP A 804 -22.57 16.63 -7.77
CA ASP A 804 -23.40 17.41 -8.68
C ASP A 804 -24.57 18.10 -7.97
N GLU A 805 -25.37 17.34 -7.21
CA GLU A 805 -26.54 17.83 -6.47
C GLU A 805 -26.21 18.95 -5.49
N LEU A 806 -25.04 18.86 -4.86
CA LEU A 806 -24.59 19.80 -3.83
C LEU A 806 -23.75 20.95 -4.38
N SER A 807 -23.47 20.97 -5.68
CA SER A 807 -22.70 22.02 -6.35
C SER A 807 -23.52 23.31 -6.54
N LEU A 808 -22.84 24.38 -6.96
CA LEU A 808 -23.49 25.65 -7.31
C LEU A 808 -24.33 25.58 -8.59
N ASN A 809 -24.09 24.57 -9.43
CA ASN A 809 -24.70 24.38 -10.73
C ASN A 809 -25.17 22.92 -10.94
N PRO A 810 -26.19 22.45 -10.18
CA PRO A 810 -26.66 21.07 -10.28
C PRO A 810 -27.14 20.70 -11.68
N GLY A 811 -26.79 19.50 -12.15
CA GLY A 811 -27.15 18.98 -13.46
C GLY A 811 -26.35 19.58 -14.62
N LYS A 812 -25.36 20.44 -14.32
CA LYS A 812 -24.49 21.08 -15.31
C LYS A 812 -23.04 20.71 -15.11
N GLN A 813 -22.24 20.84 -16.16
CA GLN A 813 -20.79 20.61 -16.13
C GLN A 813 -20.43 19.20 -15.64
N ARG A 814 -21.23 18.19 -15.99
CA ARG A 814 -21.09 16.83 -15.43
C ARG A 814 -19.75 16.18 -15.78
N PHE A 815 -19.21 16.41 -16.97
CA PHE A 815 -17.89 15.90 -17.36
C PHE A 815 -16.76 16.62 -16.63
N GLU A 816 -16.82 17.96 -16.53
CA GLU A 816 -15.85 18.75 -15.77
C GLU A 816 -15.78 18.32 -14.29
N LYS A 817 -16.95 18.04 -13.67
CA LYS A 817 -17.05 17.55 -12.29
C LYS A 817 -16.34 16.24 -12.02
N MET A 818 -16.13 15.41 -13.04
CA MET A 818 -15.39 14.15 -12.92
C MET A 818 -13.88 14.31 -13.20
N ILE A 819 -13.41 15.51 -13.55
CA ILE A 819 -12.04 15.75 -14.03
C ILE A 819 -11.31 16.83 -13.23
N SER A 820 -11.93 17.98 -12.98
CA SER A 820 -11.21 19.17 -12.55
C SER A 820 -10.94 19.23 -11.05
N GLY A 821 -9.91 20.00 -10.68
CA GLY A 821 -9.39 20.10 -9.30
C GLY A 821 -10.39 20.66 -8.29
N MET A 822 -11.40 21.41 -8.74
CA MET A 822 -12.47 21.91 -7.86
C MET A 822 -13.35 20.77 -7.31
N TYR A 823 -13.47 19.66 -8.03
CA TYR A 823 -14.45 18.61 -7.73
C TYR A 823 -13.82 17.27 -7.31
N LEU A 824 -12.60 16.95 -7.77
CA LEU A 824 -11.94 15.67 -7.40
C LEU A 824 -11.84 15.49 -5.88
N GLY A 825 -11.51 16.55 -5.16
CA GLY A 825 -11.45 16.54 -3.70
C GLY A 825 -12.79 16.23 -3.03
N GLU A 826 -13.89 16.69 -3.61
CA GLU A 826 -15.24 16.41 -3.11
C GLU A 826 -15.67 14.98 -3.41
N ILE A 827 -15.29 14.41 -4.56
CA ILE A 827 -15.52 12.98 -4.86
C ILE A 827 -14.79 12.13 -3.82
N VAL A 828 -13.50 12.40 -3.59
CA VAL A 828 -12.71 11.74 -2.53
C VAL A 828 -13.41 11.88 -1.19
N ARG A 829 -13.76 13.11 -0.76
CA ARG A 829 -14.41 13.37 0.52
C ARG A 829 -15.69 12.56 0.71
N ASN A 830 -16.54 12.45 -0.32
CA ASN A 830 -17.79 11.68 -0.25
C ASN A 830 -17.52 10.16 -0.14
N ILE A 831 -16.52 9.63 -0.84
CA ILE A 831 -16.09 8.23 -0.69
C ILE A 831 -15.58 7.97 0.73
N LEU A 832 -14.75 8.87 1.29
CA LEU A 832 -14.24 8.73 2.65
C LEU A 832 -15.36 8.80 3.69
N ILE A 833 -16.39 9.63 3.48
CA ILE A 833 -17.60 9.65 4.32
C ILE A 833 -18.34 8.31 4.26
N ASP A 834 -18.56 7.75 3.07
CA ASP A 834 -19.22 6.45 2.92
C ASP A 834 -18.42 5.32 3.57
N PHE A 835 -17.11 5.27 3.35
CA PHE A 835 -16.22 4.31 4.02
C PHE A 835 -16.29 4.44 5.54
N THR A 836 -16.29 5.67 6.05
CA THR A 836 -16.42 5.93 7.49
C THR A 836 -17.79 5.47 8.01
N LYS A 837 -18.90 5.77 7.32
CA LYS A 837 -20.24 5.29 7.71
C LYS A 837 -20.34 3.78 7.79
N ARG A 838 -19.62 3.07 6.90
CA ARG A 838 -19.57 1.60 6.85
C ARG A 838 -18.55 0.98 7.83
N GLY A 839 -17.86 1.79 8.63
CA GLY A 839 -16.83 1.31 9.56
C GLY A 839 -15.55 0.82 8.87
N LEU A 840 -15.32 1.21 7.60
CA LEU A 840 -14.18 0.82 6.78
C LEU A 840 -12.98 1.78 6.90
N LEU A 841 -13.17 2.94 7.55
CA LEU A 841 -12.19 4.01 7.71
C LEU A 841 -12.45 4.80 9.01
N PHE A 842 -11.41 5.42 9.58
CA PHE A 842 -11.49 6.35 10.73
C PHE A 842 -12.29 5.79 11.91
N ARG A 843 -12.21 4.47 12.14
CA ARG A 843 -12.93 3.77 13.22
C ARG A 843 -14.45 3.99 13.21
N GLY A 844 -15.03 4.30 12.05
CA GLY A 844 -16.45 4.57 11.90
C GLY A 844 -16.90 5.97 12.35
N ARG A 845 -15.97 6.89 12.67
CA ARG A 845 -16.28 8.20 13.25
C ARG A 845 -16.11 9.32 12.22
N ILE A 846 -17.22 9.93 11.83
CA ILE A 846 -17.21 11.08 10.91
C ILE A 846 -16.85 12.35 11.71
N SER A 847 -15.68 12.92 11.46
CA SER A 847 -15.28 14.20 12.06
C SER A 847 -15.97 15.40 11.39
N GLU A 848 -16.09 16.52 12.10
CA GLU A 848 -16.61 17.78 11.52
C GLU A 848 -15.73 18.29 10.37
N ARG A 849 -14.42 18.05 10.46
CA ARG A 849 -13.47 18.37 9.38
C ARG A 849 -13.79 17.55 8.12
N LEU A 850 -14.09 16.26 8.22
CA LEU A 850 -14.49 15.45 7.07
C LEU A 850 -15.82 15.89 6.43
N LYS A 851 -16.72 16.50 7.20
CA LYS A 851 -17.96 17.09 6.67
C LYS A 851 -17.75 18.42 5.96
N THR A 852 -16.60 19.07 6.19
CA THR A 852 -16.28 20.39 5.62
C THR A 852 -15.98 20.25 4.12
N ARG A 853 -16.79 20.90 3.28
CA ARG A 853 -16.58 20.89 1.83
C ARG A 853 -15.30 21.63 1.44
N GLY A 854 -14.64 21.16 0.40
CA GLY A 854 -13.40 21.75 -0.12
C GLY A 854 -12.16 21.47 0.74
N ILE A 855 -12.25 20.59 1.75
CA ILE A 855 -11.10 20.27 2.62
C ILE A 855 -9.95 19.58 1.86
N PHE A 856 -10.25 18.87 0.78
CA PHE A 856 -9.26 18.23 -0.09
C PHE A 856 -9.01 19.08 -1.34
N GLU A 857 -8.27 20.17 -1.18
CA GLU A 857 -7.81 20.96 -2.33
C GLU A 857 -6.86 20.14 -3.24
N THR A 858 -6.75 20.53 -4.52
CA THR A 858 -5.84 19.92 -5.50
C THR A 858 -4.43 19.73 -4.96
N LYS A 859 -3.90 20.71 -4.22
CA LYS A 859 -2.57 20.63 -3.61
C LYS A 859 -2.43 19.41 -2.68
N PHE A 860 -3.44 19.12 -1.85
CA PHE A 860 -3.38 17.99 -0.93
C PHE A 860 -3.52 16.65 -1.66
N LEU A 861 -4.37 16.57 -2.70
CA LEU A 861 -4.45 15.39 -3.55
C LEU A 861 -3.09 15.09 -4.19
N SER A 862 -2.47 16.09 -4.82
CA SER A 862 -1.14 15.99 -5.42
C SER A 862 -0.06 15.56 -4.42
N GLN A 863 -0.11 16.08 -3.18
CA GLN A 863 0.83 15.71 -2.13
C GLN A 863 0.63 14.26 -1.69
N ILE A 864 -0.61 13.85 -1.37
CA ILE A 864 -0.93 12.49 -0.90
C ILE A 864 -0.47 11.42 -1.90
N GLU A 865 -0.57 11.69 -3.19
CA GLU A 865 -0.17 10.76 -4.25
C GLU A 865 1.30 10.81 -4.65
N SER A 866 2.10 11.69 -4.06
CA SER A 866 3.53 11.80 -4.39
C SER A 866 4.28 10.50 -4.06
N ASP A 867 5.08 10.03 -5.03
CA ASP A 867 5.92 8.82 -4.89
C ASP A 867 7.09 9.03 -3.92
N CYS A 868 7.50 10.29 -3.72
CA CYS A 868 8.61 10.64 -2.85
C CYS A 868 8.20 10.74 -1.37
N LEU A 869 6.90 10.62 -1.05
CA LEU A 869 6.42 10.72 0.33
C LEU A 869 6.33 9.34 0.99
N ALA A 870 6.97 9.23 2.16
CA ALA A 870 6.78 8.11 3.06
C ALA A 870 5.36 8.12 3.66
N LEU A 871 4.85 6.97 4.11
CA LEU A 871 3.49 6.86 4.64
C LEU A 871 3.23 7.80 5.83
N LEU A 872 4.25 8.03 6.67
CA LEU A 872 4.17 8.96 7.80
C LEU A 872 3.93 10.42 7.38
N GLN A 873 4.39 10.82 6.18
CA GLN A 873 4.14 12.16 5.67
C GLN A 873 2.71 12.31 5.15
N VAL A 874 2.17 11.27 4.50
CA VAL A 874 0.74 11.23 4.13
C VAL A 874 -0.13 11.35 5.37
N ARG A 875 0.20 10.61 6.43
CA ARG A 875 -0.47 10.70 7.72
C ARG A 875 -0.41 12.12 8.31
N SER A 876 0.76 12.76 8.29
CA SER A 876 0.94 14.14 8.76
C SER A 876 0.07 15.14 8.01
N ILE A 877 -0.09 14.99 6.68
CA ILE A 877 -0.98 15.83 5.87
C ILE A 877 -2.43 15.66 6.32
N LEU A 878 -2.90 14.43 6.49
CA LEU A 878 -4.27 14.16 6.94
C LEU A 878 -4.53 14.70 8.35
N GLN A 879 -3.55 14.57 9.25
CA GLN A 879 -3.63 15.17 10.60
C GLN A 879 -3.64 16.70 10.56
N HIS A 880 -2.86 17.31 9.66
CA HIS A 880 -2.88 18.76 9.45
C HIS A 880 -4.25 19.26 8.95
N LEU A 881 -4.94 18.45 8.13
CA LEU A 881 -6.32 18.72 7.74
C LEU A 881 -7.31 18.56 8.91
N GLY A 882 -6.88 18.00 10.04
CA GLY A 882 -7.71 17.75 11.21
C GLY A 882 -8.45 16.40 11.15
N LEU A 883 -7.91 15.45 10.40
CA LEU A 883 -8.40 14.07 10.34
C LEU A 883 -7.50 13.20 11.23
N GLU A 884 -8.08 12.57 12.25
CA GLU A 884 -7.38 11.60 13.10
C GLU A 884 -7.11 10.31 12.32
N SER A 885 -6.04 10.32 11.53
CA SER A 885 -5.64 9.19 10.69
C SER A 885 -4.57 8.32 11.35
N THR A 886 -4.70 7.02 11.09
CA THR A 886 -3.68 6.00 11.33
C THR A 886 -2.86 5.75 10.07
N CYS A 887 -1.80 4.94 10.16
CA CYS A 887 -1.08 4.49 8.96
C CYS A 887 -2.01 3.75 7.97
N ASP A 888 -2.85 2.84 8.46
CA ASP A 888 -3.81 2.10 7.62
C ASP A 888 -4.84 3.03 6.95
N ASP A 889 -5.38 4.00 7.71
CA ASP A 889 -6.28 5.00 7.13
C ASP A 889 -5.58 5.79 6.02
N SER A 890 -4.31 6.12 6.20
CA SER A 890 -3.51 6.88 5.23
C SER A 890 -3.28 6.10 3.93
N ILE A 891 -3.07 4.78 4.01
CA ILE A 891 -2.99 3.88 2.85
C ILE A 891 -4.33 3.90 2.08
N ILE A 892 -5.45 3.74 2.80
CA ILE A 892 -6.78 3.70 2.18
C ILE A 892 -7.12 5.05 1.53
N VAL A 893 -6.83 6.18 2.19
CA VAL A 893 -7.07 7.51 1.62
C VAL A 893 -6.22 7.72 0.36
N LYS A 894 -4.94 7.33 0.39
CA LYS A 894 -4.08 7.41 -0.80
C LYS A 894 -4.63 6.58 -1.96
N GLU A 895 -5.11 5.36 -1.69
CA GLU A 895 -5.74 4.51 -2.70
C GLU A 895 -6.99 5.16 -3.33
N VAL A 896 -7.86 5.75 -2.50
CA VAL A 896 -9.06 6.47 -2.97
C VAL A 896 -8.68 7.64 -3.88
N CYS A 897 -7.70 8.46 -3.48
CA CYS A 897 -7.19 9.56 -4.31
C CYS A 897 -6.71 9.04 -5.67
N THR A 898 -5.86 8.01 -5.67
CA THR A 898 -5.31 7.43 -6.90
C THR A 898 -6.37 6.90 -7.84
N VAL A 899 -7.41 6.22 -7.34
CA VAL A 899 -8.52 5.75 -8.18
C VAL A 899 -9.27 6.91 -8.82
N VAL A 900 -9.57 7.97 -8.04
CA VAL A 900 -10.30 9.15 -8.53
C VAL A 900 -9.48 9.93 -9.56
N ALA A 901 -8.21 10.23 -9.25
CA ALA A 901 -7.33 10.99 -10.13
C ALA A 901 -7.00 10.24 -11.43
N ARG A 902 -6.80 8.90 -11.35
CA ARG A 902 -6.59 8.07 -12.54
C ARG A 902 -7.81 8.10 -13.46
N ARG A 903 -9.02 7.94 -12.91
CA ARG A 903 -10.27 8.03 -13.68
C ARG A 903 -10.40 9.39 -14.38
N ALA A 904 -10.13 10.47 -13.65
CA ALA A 904 -10.16 11.83 -14.17
C ALA A 904 -9.20 12.03 -15.37
N ALA A 905 -7.95 11.55 -15.24
CA ALA A 905 -6.97 11.60 -16.31
C ALA A 905 -7.38 10.76 -17.54
N GLN A 906 -7.96 9.58 -17.33
CA GLN A 906 -8.45 8.73 -18.41
C GLN A 906 -9.65 9.34 -19.15
N LEU A 907 -10.59 9.96 -18.43
CA LEU A 907 -11.73 10.66 -19.03
C LEU A 907 -11.27 11.86 -19.86
N CYS A 908 -10.35 12.67 -19.31
CA CYS A 908 -9.71 13.77 -20.05
C CYS A 908 -8.99 13.25 -21.31
N GLY A 909 -8.28 12.12 -21.19
CA GLY A 909 -7.60 11.48 -22.32
C GLY A 909 -8.56 10.96 -23.39
N ALA A 910 -9.71 10.39 -23.02
CA ALA A 910 -10.74 9.97 -23.96
C ALA A 910 -11.38 11.15 -24.71
N GLY A 911 -11.61 12.27 -24.02
CA GLY A 911 -12.05 13.52 -24.64
C GLY A 911 -11.02 14.05 -25.66
N MET A 912 -9.76 14.11 -25.25
CA MET A 912 -8.66 14.58 -26.11
C MET A 912 -8.42 13.66 -27.31
N ALA A 913 -8.53 12.34 -27.14
CA ALA A 913 -8.46 11.36 -28.22
C ALA A 913 -9.53 11.62 -29.30
N ALA A 914 -10.74 12.04 -28.92
CA ALA A 914 -11.79 12.40 -29.89
C ALA A 914 -11.42 13.64 -30.70
N VAL A 915 -10.80 14.65 -30.06
CA VAL A 915 -10.36 15.89 -30.71
C VAL A 915 -9.27 15.62 -31.75
N VAL A 916 -8.19 14.93 -31.37
CA VAL A 916 -7.07 14.69 -32.29
C VAL A 916 -7.43 13.78 -33.46
N ASP A 917 -8.29 12.77 -33.24
CA ASP A 917 -8.79 11.95 -34.34
C ASP A 917 -9.75 12.73 -35.25
N LYS A 918 -10.57 13.64 -34.71
CA LYS A 918 -11.39 14.52 -35.55
C LYS A 918 -10.53 15.38 -36.47
N ILE A 919 -9.47 16.00 -35.94
CA ILE A 919 -8.53 16.80 -36.75
C ILE A 919 -7.90 15.93 -37.85
N ARG A 920 -7.46 14.72 -37.51
CA ARG A 920 -6.87 13.77 -38.46
C ARG A 920 -7.86 13.40 -39.57
N GLU A 921 -9.10 13.06 -39.20
CA GLU A 921 -10.18 12.65 -40.10
C GLU A 921 -10.64 13.80 -41.00
N ASN A 922 -10.82 14.99 -40.45
CA ASN A 922 -11.18 16.20 -41.19
C ASN A 922 -10.21 16.46 -42.35
N ARG A 923 -8.92 16.17 -42.15
CA ARG A 923 -7.85 16.37 -43.13
C ARG A 923 -7.62 15.16 -44.04
N GLY A 924 -8.38 14.08 -43.86
CA GLY A 924 -8.22 12.84 -44.63
C GLY A 924 -6.86 12.18 -44.42
N LEU A 925 -6.24 12.36 -43.25
CA LEU A 925 -4.90 11.86 -42.96
C LEU A 925 -4.95 10.45 -42.35
N ASP A 926 -4.05 9.58 -42.80
CA ASP A 926 -3.81 8.28 -42.17
C ASP A 926 -3.11 8.43 -40.81
N PHE A 927 -2.25 9.45 -40.68
CA PHE A 927 -1.48 9.75 -39.49
C PHE A 927 -1.42 11.27 -39.26
N LEU A 928 -1.61 11.70 -38.01
CA LEU A 928 -1.52 13.11 -37.62
C LEU A 928 -0.41 13.31 -36.60
N LYS A 929 0.44 14.31 -36.84
CA LYS A 929 1.31 14.89 -35.81
C LYS A 929 0.72 16.21 -35.34
N VAL A 930 0.50 16.34 -34.04
CA VAL A 930 -0.13 17.54 -33.45
C VAL A 930 0.40 17.80 -32.05
N THR A 931 0.49 19.07 -31.68
CA THR A 931 0.83 19.51 -30.34
C THR A 931 -0.40 20.07 -29.62
N VAL A 932 -0.50 19.78 -28.33
CA VAL A 932 -1.53 20.28 -27.42
C VAL A 932 -0.84 21.21 -26.42
N GLY A 933 -1.20 22.48 -26.42
CA GLY A 933 -0.82 23.43 -25.38
C GLY A 933 -1.65 23.20 -24.13
N VAL A 934 -1.01 22.96 -22.98
CA VAL A 934 -1.70 22.62 -21.73
C VAL A 934 -1.39 23.62 -20.61
N ASP A 935 -2.42 24.01 -19.85
CA ASP A 935 -2.28 24.72 -18.58
C ASP A 935 -3.26 24.16 -17.53
N GLY A 936 -3.06 24.54 -16.27
CA GLY A 936 -3.92 24.20 -15.15
C GLY A 936 -3.17 23.55 -13.99
N THR A 937 -3.55 23.94 -12.77
CA THR A 937 -2.88 23.53 -11.53
C THR A 937 -2.91 22.02 -11.30
N LEU A 938 -4.01 21.33 -11.63
CA LEU A 938 -4.12 19.88 -11.47
C LEU A 938 -3.15 19.17 -12.42
N TYR A 939 -3.11 19.56 -13.69
CA TYR A 939 -2.16 18.99 -14.66
C TYR A 939 -0.70 19.21 -14.26
N LYS A 940 -0.37 20.42 -13.79
CA LYS A 940 1.01 20.82 -13.44
C LYS A 940 1.51 20.17 -12.14
N LEU A 941 0.66 20.08 -11.12
CA LEU A 941 1.07 19.68 -9.77
C LEU A 941 0.84 18.19 -9.48
N HIS A 942 -0.11 17.54 -10.14
CA HIS A 942 -0.43 16.15 -9.83
C HIS A 942 0.63 15.19 -10.39
N PRO A 943 1.20 14.29 -9.56
CA PRO A 943 2.34 13.46 -9.98
C PRO A 943 2.02 12.52 -11.15
N HIS A 944 0.78 12.03 -11.21
CA HIS A 944 0.39 10.97 -12.16
C HIS A 944 -0.58 11.38 -13.26
N PHE A 945 -1.18 12.58 -13.17
CA PHE A 945 -2.34 12.92 -14.01
C PHE A 945 -1.94 13.06 -15.49
N SER A 946 -0.89 13.84 -15.76
CA SER A 946 -0.39 14.07 -17.12
C SER A 946 0.05 12.77 -17.79
N THR A 947 0.84 11.95 -17.09
CA THR A 947 1.31 10.64 -17.56
C THR A 947 0.16 9.72 -17.96
N VAL A 948 -0.82 9.52 -17.07
CA VAL A 948 -1.98 8.66 -17.35
C VAL A 948 -2.82 9.21 -18.51
N MET A 949 -2.99 10.53 -18.59
CA MET A 949 -3.74 11.16 -19.69
C MET A 949 -3.03 10.95 -21.03
N HIS A 950 -1.71 11.16 -21.10
CA HIS A 950 -0.91 10.93 -22.31
C HIS A 950 -0.96 9.48 -22.77
N GLU A 951 -0.81 8.54 -21.85
CA GLU A 951 -0.93 7.10 -22.14
C GLU A 951 -2.32 6.76 -22.69
N THR A 952 -3.37 7.34 -22.10
CA THR A 952 -4.74 7.12 -22.54
C THR A 952 -4.97 7.65 -23.95
N VAL A 953 -4.52 8.87 -24.26
CA VAL A 953 -4.62 9.44 -25.62
C VAL A 953 -3.89 8.57 -26.63
N LYS A 954 -2.66 8.13 -26.31
CA LYS A 954 -1.87 7.25 -27.17
C LYS A 954 -2.55 5.91 -27.43
N GLN A 955 -3.19 5.32 -26.42
CA GLN A 955 -3.90 4.04 -26.56
C GLN A 955 -5.19 4.18 -27.38
N LEU A 956 -5.94 5.26 -27.18
CA LEU A 956 -7.25 5.46 -27.83
C LEU A 956 -7.13 6.05 -29.23
N SER A 957 -6.06 6.78 -29.54
CA SER A 957 -5.79 7.40 -30.84
C SER A 957 -4.40 7.02 -31.37
N PRO A 958 -4.13 5.74 -31.66
CA PRO A 958 -2.79 5.26 -32.05
C PRO A 958 -2.32 5.79 -33.41
N LYS A 959 -3.20 6.42 -34.20
CA LYS A 959 -2.89 7.08 -35.48
C LYS A 959 -2.48 8.56 -35.31
N CYS A 960 -2.37 9.04 -34.08
CA CYS A 960 -1.98 10.41 -33.77
C CYS A 960 -0.71 10.40 -32.90
N GLU A 961 0.34 11.08 -33.35
CA GLU A 961 1.49 11.46 -32.52
C GLU A 961 1.19 12.80 -31.86
N VAL A 962 0.77 12.73 -30.59
CA VAL A 962 0.36 13.90 -29.81
C VAL A 962 1.48 14.30 -28.86
N THR A 963 1.97 15.54 -28.99
CA THR A 963 2.92 16.14 -28.04
C THR A 963 2.15 17.07 -27.11
N PHE A 964 2.43 17.01 -25.81
CA PHE A 964 1.81 17.93 -24.83
C PHE A 964 2.85 18.94 -24.36
N LEU A 965 2.64 20.22 -24.67
CA LEU A 965 3.51 21.32 -24.30
C LEU A 965 2.86 22.12 -23.17
N GLN A 966 3.53 22.23 -22.03
CA GLN A 966 3.02 22.99 -20.90
C GLN A 966 3.28 24.48 -21.11
N SER A 967 2.25 25.32 -20.95
CA SER A 967 2.43 26.78 -20.94
C SER A 967 3.03 27.23 -19.61
N GLU A 968 4.21 27.85 -19.65
CA GLU A 968 4.88 28.39 -18.45
C GLU A 968 4.24 29.71 -17.99
N ASP A 969 3.94 30.60 -18.94
CA ASP A 969 3.45 31.97 -18.66
C ASP A 969 1.90 32.07 -18.63
N GLY A 970 1.21 30.98 -18.99
CA GLY A 970 -0.24 30.85 -19.04
C GLY A 970 -0.89 31.54 -20.23
N SER A 971 -2.22 31.69 -20.19
CA SER A 971 -3.07 32.22 -21.29
C SER A 971 -2.77 33.66 -21.72
N GLY A 972 -2.20 34.49 -20.84
CA GLY A 972 -1.98 35.92 -21.09
C GLY A 972 -1.05 36.23 -22.27
N LYS A 973 -0.01 35.41 -22.51
CA LYS A 973 0.86 35.53 -23.70
C LYS A 973 0.07 35.32 -24.98
N GLY A 974 -0.80 34.31 -25.01
CA GLY A 974 -1.63 34.00 -26.16
C GLY A 974 -2.70 35.06 -26.42
N ALA A 975 -3.30 35.63 -25.37
CA ALA A 975 -4.23 36.75 -25.54
C ALA A 975 -3.58 37.98 -26.20
N ALA A 976 -2.35 38.30 -25.82
CA ALA A 976 -1.57 39.35 -26.48
C ALA A 976 -1.23 38.99 -27.93
N LEU A 977 -0.91 37.74 -28.24
CA LEU A 977 -0.66 37.28 -29.62
C LEU A 977 -1.92 37.36 -30.48
N ILE A 978 -3.08 36.97 -29.95
CA ILE A 978 -4.38 37.11 -30.64
C ILE A 978 -4.66 38.59 -30.90
N THR A 979 -4.42 39.45 -29.92
CA THR A 979 -4.54 40.91 -30.06
C THR A 979 -3.64 41.44 -31.17
N ALA A 980 -2.39 40.98 -31.23
CA ALA A 980 -1.45 41.36 -32.29
C ALA A 980 -1.94 40.96 -33.68
N VAL A 981 -2.48 39.74 -33.83
CA VAL A 981 -3.06 39.25 -35.07
C VAL A 981 -4.29 40.08 -35.47
N ALA A 982 -5.15 40.41 -34.51
CA ALA A 982 -6.34 41.22 -34.74
C ALA A 982 -6.01 42.65 -35.20
N CYS A 983 -5.06 43.31 -34.54
CA CYS A 983 -4.56 44.63 -34.95
C CYS A 983 -4.00 44.59 -36.38
N ARG A 984 -3.21 43.57 -36.71
CA ARG A 984 -2.67 43.38 -38.05
C ARG A 984 -3.76 43.22 -39.11
N ILE A 985 -4.79 42.43 -38.84
CA ILE A 985 -5.91 42.23 -39.77
C ILE A 985 -6.68 43.54 -39.99
N ARG A 986 -6.93 44.31 -38.92
CA ARG A 986 -7.52 45.66 -39.01
C ARG A 986 -6.68 46.59 -39.91
N GLU A 987 -5.36 46.59 -39.75
CA GLU A 987 -4.45 47.39 -40.57
C GLU A 987 -4.37 46.94 -42.03
N ALA A 988 -4.46 45.63 -42.29
CA ALA A 988 -4.41 45.07 -43.64
C ALA A 988 -5.71 45.31 -44.43
N GLY A 989 -6.88 45.30 -43.77
CA GLY A 989 -8.17 45.61 -44.40
C GLY A 989 -8.41 47.11 -44.66
N GLN A 990 -7.57 47.99 -44.12
CA GLN A 990 -7.58 49.43 -44.37
C GLN A 990 -6.67 49.86 -45.54
N ARG A 991 -5.92 48.92 -46.14
CA ARG A 991 -5.11 49.12 -47.34
C ARG A 991 -5.76 48.44 -48.54
#